data_AF-A0A934K029-F1
#
_entry.id   AF-A0A934K029-F1
#
_cell.length_a   1.000
_cell.length_b   1.000
_cell.length_c   1.000
_cell.angle_alpha   90.00
_cell.angle_beta   90.00
_cell.angle_gamma   90.00
#
_symmetry.space_group_name_H-M   'P 1'
#
loop_
_entity.id
_entity.type
_entity.pdbx_description
1 polymer ?
#
loop_
_entity_poly.entity_id
_entity_poly.type
_entity_poly.pdbx_seq_one_letter_code
_entity_poly.pdbx_strand_id
1 'polypeptide(L)'
;MNEHLQPFFAAERLKTAYRSYITTSFPLRREQLRRQFNRLIEEERLLWQDAFVSLARTPKPGRSFAELADARAIAPDLADRVAFGFKRLHDHQSRAIQRLSTRLQPSSTIVATSTGSGKTEAFLVPIFDHCLREQAPGIKAVVIYPMNALANDQLKRLRTLLRNEPGVTFARYTGETPEDEQSQASSGQSPRPEESPPNERYYRQEIRSSPPDILLTNYTMLELLLTRGEERKKLFTGAPLRYLVIDEVHTFQGVLGTEVACLVRRLKEHAGVAPGDLKCVGTSATLQSDGGTGELVKFATRLFGEPFAADSVVVERLEPLPPPSPVPAPPAPIDPALLDAELEDPAELRGLGEAVLGESLASVADGELSAHLYERTRDHPLFLEVERALERPRPLESLRELFASFPGREDRSAAELDTEAAAVLLLGAAVESRSPAGDDLEPRFKPKVHLLMRSLSPLGRCLDSLCGDLLADGRLECRGSAHDGALRLALPLGVCRTCGQDYWIGSAEEAQPRTPNEKAARRTMRLSGVTLSTDADSLPGGRVYLMPSPPPRGDDEDEDDEDEDAPLDHGARVPRVDLWICSECRTLRDRADSPCPGAGCSGDALAQPVAAFVGGTRCPHCLSVGTGREIITPLRSGASSSISVLTTELFDELNDDERRTLIFADSRQDTAHQAGFLRDRHQQFVRRQLIQQSLAGAGTIPLTDLGNHTFQFARERFGEVEAMNLLIPADRRDMVEKGFYKDPPAGGDITATVRRLAWHAALEFTVTARQRNSIEREGLAGVRYSRLDELARGAAPNFAVLRLEERSTLMLLRAVLDLARYQKAINLPAFRELLDATSPSVMNGDAVVLRHLRIPTAFSVRAVTDRSYKLFGWYNRAGRRTAVDDLVARMLPGLDAT
;
A
#
# COMPACT_ATOMS: atom_id res chain seq x y z
N MET A 1 17.82 11.38 -15.50
CA MET A 1 16.75 10.76 -14.65
C MET A 1 15.53 10.98 -15.51
N ASN A 2 14.91 9.91 -16.01
CA ASN A 2 13.84 10.05 -17.00
C ASN A 2 12.70 10.89 -16.40
N GLU A 3 12.43 12.07 -16.98
CA GLU A 3 11.43 13.02 -16.49
C GLU A 3 9.98 12.51 -16.71
N HIS A 4 9.80 11.34 -17.33
CA HIS A 4 8.50 10.67 -17.38
C HIS A 4 8.59 9.19 -17.00
N LEU A 5 7.66 8.76 -16.15
CA LEU A 5 7.48 7.36 -15.79
C LEU A 5 7.23 6.52 -17.04
N GLN A 6 8.22 5.72 -17.46
CA GLN A 6 7.99 4.72 -18.49
C GLN A 6 7.23 3.51 -17.89
N PRO A 7 5.94 3.28 -18.23
CA PRO A 7 5.10 2.36 -17.46
C PRO A 7 5.54 0.89 -17.49
N PHE A 8 6.24 0.47 -18.55
CA PHE A 8 6.76 -0.90 -18.69
C PHE A 8 7.96 -1.14 -17.78
N PHE A 9 8.91 -0.19 -17.77
CA PHE A 9 10.05 -0.24 -16.86
C PHE A 9 9.60 -0.16 -15.40
N ALA A 10 8.66 0.72 -15.09
CA ALA A 10 8.06 0.81 -13.77
C ALA A 10 7.46 -0.53 -13.31
N ALA A 11 6.71 -1.22 -14.18
CA ALA A 11 6.14 -2.52 -13.86
C ALA A 11 7.21 -3.59 -13.56
N GLU A 12 8.28 -3.66 -14.35
CA GLU A 12 9.39 -4.61 -14.12
C GLU A 12 10.23 -4.26 -12.89
N ARG A 13 10.46 -2.97 -12.63
CA ARG A 13 11.12 -2.49 -11.41
C ARG A 13 10.30 -2.85 -10.17
N LEU A 14 8.98 -2.66 -10.21
CA LEU A 14 8.07 -3.08 -9.14
C LEU A 14 8.14 -4.59 -8.87
N LYS A 15 8.13 -5.42 -9.91
CA LYS A 15 8.31 -6.89 -9.77
C LYS A 15 9.66 -7.22 -9.12
N THR A 16 10.73 -6.58 -9.58
CA THR A 16 12.10 -6.80 -9.09
C THR A 16 12.26 -6.38 -7.63
N ALA A 17 11.73 -5.22 -7.25
CA ALA A 17 11.74 -4.74 -5.89
C ALA A 17 10.90 -5.62 -4.97
N TYR A 18 9.70 -6.01 -5.42
CA TYR A 18 8.84 -6.91 -4.65
C TYR A 18 9.48 -8.29 -4.45
N ARG A 19 10.11 -8.85 -5.50
CA ARG A 19 10.91 -10.07 -5.41
C ARG A 19 12.02 -9.94 -4.37
N SER A 20 12.78 -8.85 -4.43
CA SER A 20 13.88 -8.56 -3.50
C SER A 20 13.39 -8.44 -2.07
N TYR A 21 12.25 -7.79 -1.85
CA TYR A 21 11.61 -7.72 -0.54
C TYR A 21 11.24 -9.10 0.00
N ILE A 22 10.62 -9.96 -0.82
CA ILE A 22 10.18 -11.30 -0.41
C ILE A 22 11.39 -12.20 -0.11
N THR A 23 12.39 -12.25 -0.98
CA THR A 23 13.58 -13.09 -0.81
C THR A 23 14.45 -12.63 0.36
N THR A 24 14.53 -11.32 0.60
CA THR A 24 15.24 -10.76 1.76
C THR A 24 14.48 -11.03 3.05
N SER A 25 13.15 -10.88 3.02
CA SER A 25 12.28 -11.15 4.16
C SER A 25 12.32 -12.61 4.57
N PHE A 26 12.22 -13.54 3.62
CA PHE A 26 12.16 -14.97 3.88
C PHE A 26 13.41 -15.66 3.33
N PRO A 27 14.56 -15.52 4.02
CA PRO A 27 15.79 -16.17 3.57
C PRO A 27 15.62 -17.69 3.59
N LEU A 28 16.01 -18.34 2.50
CA LEU A 28 16.09 -19.80 2.42
C LEU A 28 17.56 -20.20 2.44
N ARG A 29 17.98 -20.91 3.50
CA ARG A 29 19.37 -21.36 3.67
C ARG A 29 19.76 -22.44 2.65
N ARG A 30 18.84 -23.37 2.35
CA ARG A 30 19.08 -24.49 1.42
C ARG A 30 18.99 -24.00 -0.03
N GLU A 31 20.03 -24.26 -0.81
CA GLU A 31 20.09 -23.84 -2.21
C GLU A 31 18.97 -24.46 -3.06
N GLN A 32 18.64 -25.74 -2.83
CA GLN A 32 17.56 -26.43 -3.52
C GLN A 32 16.20 -25.74 -3.31
N LEU A 33 15.87 -25.37 -2.06
CA LEU A 33 14.62 -24.66 -1.75
C LEU A 33 14.59 -23.27 -2.39
N ARG A 34 15.73 -22.57 -2.41
CA ARG A 34 15.83 -21.28 -3.09
C ARG A 34 15.61 -21.39 -4.59
N ARG A 35 16.15 -22.44 -5.25
CA ARG A 35 15.92 -22.71 -6.67
C ARG A 35 14.45 -23.03 -6.95
N GLN A 36 13.81 -23.88 -6.15
CA GLN A 36 12.38 -24.17 -6.28
C GLN A 36 11.52 -22.92 -6.05
N PHE A 37 11.84 -22.12 -5.04
CA PHE A 37 11.11 -20.87 -4.75
C PHE A 37 11.20 -19.86 -5.90
N ASN A 38 12.39 -19.69 -6.49
CA ASN A 38 12.56 -18.84 -7.68
C ASN A 38 11.74 -19.36 -8.87
N ARG A 39 11.72 -20.68 -9.08
CA ARG A 39 10.91 -21.31 -10.13
C ARG A 39 9.42 -21.03 -9.95
N LEU A 40 8.90 -21.16 -8.73
CA LEU A 40 7.49 -20.84 -8.44
C LEU A 40 7.16 -19.37 -8.79
N ILE A 41 8.10 -18.46 -8.57
CA ILE A 41 7.93 -17.04 -8.92
C ILE A 41 7.92 -16.84 -10.43
N GLU A 42 8.90 -17.40 -11.15
CA GLU A 42 9.13 -17.16 -12.57
C GLU A 42 8.19 -17.96 -13.48
N GLU A 43 7.95 -19.23 -13.19
CA GLU A 43 7.21 -20.16 -14.05
C GLU A 43 5.75 -20.33 -13.60
N GLU A 44 5.49 -20.36 -12.29
CA GLU A 44 4.15 -20.62 -11.73
C GLU A 44 3.42 -19.36 -11.26
N ARG A 45 3.93 -18.17 -11.60
CA ARG A 45 3.29 -16.88 -11.32
C ARG A 45 2.91 -16.70 -9.83
N LEU A 46 3.80 -17.14 -8.93
CA LEU A 46 3.55 -17.16 -7.49
C LEU A 46 3.23 -15.78 -6.92
N LEU A 47 3.82 -14.71 -7.45
CA LEU A 47 3.71 -13.36 -6.88
C LEU A 47 2.95 -12.37 -7.76
N TRP A 48 2.97 -12.55 -9.08
CA TRP A 48 2.31 -11.65 -10.03
C TRP A 48 1.92 -12.40 -11.30
N GLN A 49 0.96 -11.85 -12.02
CA GLN A 49 0.67 -12.21 -13.41
C GLN A 49 1.46 -11.30 -14.36
N ASP A 50 1.42 -11.61 -15.65
CA ASP A 50 1.93 -10.72 -16.68
C ASP A 50 1.19 -9.37 -16.63
N ALA A 51 1.91 -8.30 -16.96
CA ALA A 51 1.31 -6.98 -17.03
C ALA A 51 0.34 -6.93 -18.22
N PHE A 52 -0.84 -6.35 -18.00
CA PHE A 52 -1.79 -6.09 -19.07
C PHE A 52 -1.64 -4.64 -19.52
N VAL A 53 -1.70 -4.40 -20.83
CA VAL A 53 -1.64 -3.06 -21.40
C VAL A 53 -2.91 -2.77 -22.18
N SER A 54 -3.40 -1.54 -22.09
CA SER A 54 -4.45 -0.97 -22.94
C SER A 54 -4.11 0.47 -23.28
N LEU A 55 -4.74 1.02 -24.32
CA LEU A 55 -4.60 2.43 -24.66
C LEU A 55 -5.87 3.19 -24.27
N ALA A 56 -5.71 4.29 -23.52
CA ALA A 56 -6.80 5.22 -23.31
C ALA A 56 -7.04 5.99 -24.62
N ARG A 57 -8.24 5.87 -25.17
CA ARG A 57 -8.61 6.51 -26.43
C ARG A 57 -9.33 7.82 -26.17
N THR A 58 -9.11 8.79 -27.05
CA THR A 58 -9.74 10.11 -26.94
C THR A 58 -11.25 10.00 -27.25
N PRO A 59 -12.11 10.56 -26.39
CA PRO A 59 -13.54 10.62 -26.67
C PRO A 59 -13.80 11.45 -27.92
N LYS A 60 -14.79 11.03 -28.72
CA LYS A 60 -15.18 11.75 -29.93
C LYS A 60 -15.49 13.22 -29.60
N PRO A 61 -14.92 14.20 -30.35
CA PRO A 61 -15.25 15.61 -30.14
C PRO A 61 -16.72 15.86 -30.46
N GLY A 62 -17.36 16.65 -29.59
CA GLY A 62 -18.74 17.08 -29.71
C GLY A 62 -18.87 18.49 -30.27
N ARG A 63 -20.05 19.07 -30.02
CA ARG A 63 -20.35 20.45 -30.42
C ARG A 63 -19.61 21.48 -29.57
N SER A 64 -19.24 22.60 -30.16
CA SER A 64 -18.76 23.78 -29.44
C SER A 64 -19.90 24.48 -28.69
N PHE A 65 -19.56 25.37 -27.75
CA PHE A 65 -20.57 26.22 -27.11
C PHE A 65 -21.32 27.09 -28.13
N ALA A 66 -20.63 27.62 -29.16
CA ALA A 66 -21.27 28.37 -30.24
C ALA A 66 -22.28 27.53 -31.02
N GLU A 67 -21.92 26.29 -31.40
CA GLU A 67 -22.82 25.37 -32.10
C GLU A 67 -24.04 24.97 -31.24
N LEU A 68 -23.88 24.87 -29.92
CA LEU A 68 -25.00 24.64 -28.99
C LEU A 68 -25.90 25.87 -28.84
N ALA A 69 -25.33 27.07 -28.85
CA ALA A 69 -26.07 28.33 -28.84
C ALA A 69 -26.87 28.53 -30.14
N ASP A 70 -26.27 28.24 -31.29
CA ASP A 70 -26.94 28.26 -32.60
C ASP A 70 -28.10 27.27 -32.65
N ALA A 71 -27.91 26.09 -32.05
CA ALA A 71 -28.97 25.09 -31.86
C ALA A 71 -30.00 25.47 -30.78
N ARG A 72 -29.88 26.66 -30.17
CA ARG A 72 -30.71 27.19 -29.08
C ARG A 72 -30.77 26.30 -27.83
N ALA A 73 -29.78 25.42 -27.64
CA ALA A 73 -29.68 24.56 -26.48
C ALA A 73 -29.17 25.32 -25.24
N ILE A 74 -28.43 26.40 -25.42
CA ILE A 74 -27.91 27.27 -24.36
C ILE A 74 -27.96 28.75 -24.78
N ALA A 75 -27.73 29.67 -23.84
CA ALA A 75 -27.55 31.09 -24.15
C ALA A 75 -26.25 31.33 -24.95
N PRO A 76 -26.23 32.27 -25.91
CA PRO A 76 -25.01 32.64 -26.65
C PRO A 76 -23.86 33.13 -25.78
N ASP A 77 -24.17 33.82 -24.67
CA ASP A 77 -23.22 34.43 -23.74
C ASP A 77 -22.81 33.50 -22.58
N LEU A 78 -23.34 32.27 -22.50
CA LEU A 78 -23.10 31.38 -21.35
C LEU A 78 -21.62 31.04 -21.16
N ALA A 79 -20.90 30.79 -22.26
CA ALA A 79 -19.49 30.42 -22.23
C ALA A 79 -18.56 31.58 -21.82
N ASP A 80 -19.01 32.82 -22.02
CA ASP A 80 -18.26 34.02 -21.62
C ASP A 80 -18.50 34.36 -20.14
N ARG A 81 -19.69 34.00 -19.62
CA ARG A 81 -20.12 34.27 -18.24
C ARG A 81 -19.57 33.27 -17.23
N VAL A 82 -19.47 32.00 -17.62
CA VAL A 82 -19.02 30.91 -16.75
C VAL A 82 -17.65 30.43 -17.21
N ALA A 83 -16.71 30.32 -16.28
CA ALA A 83 -15.31 30.02 -16.57
C ALA A 83 -15.08 28.51 -16.84
N PHE A 84 -15.69 27.94 -17.88
CA PHE A 84 -15.57 26.50 -18.19
C PHE A 84 -14.15 26.07 -18.56
N GLY A 85 -13.34 26.96 -19.14
CA GLY A 85 -11.93 26.69 -19.47
C GLY A 85 -11.71 25.90 -20.78
N PHE A 86 -12.75 25.64 -21.56
CA PHE A 86 -12.66 24.96 -22.86
C PHE A 86 -13.69 25.52 -23.84
N LYS A 87 -13.44 25.38 -25.15
CA LYS A 87 -14.34 25.89 -26.21
C LYS A 87 -15.23 24.81 -26.84
N ARG A 88 -14.80 23.56 -26.78
CA ARG A 88 -15.49 22.41 -27.39
C ARG A 88 -15.75 21.32 -26.35
N LEU A 89 -16.96 20.77 -26.38
CA LEU A 89 -17.39 19.69 -25.50
C LEU A 89 -17.09 18.33 -26.14
N HIS A 90 -17.06 17.27 -25.33
CA HIS A 90 -17.12 15.90 -25.84
C HIS A 90 -18.51 15.57 -26.42
N ASP A 91 -18.60 14.58 -27.32
CA ASP A 91 -19.88 14.16 -27.95
C ASP A 91 -20.95 13.86 -26.91
N HIS A 92 -20.60 13.11 -25.87
CA HIS A 92 -21.53 12.73 -24.81
C HIS A 92 -22.03 13.93 -24.00
N GLN A 93 -21.16 14.90 -23.70
CA GLN A 93 -21.55 16.15 -23.02
C GLN A 93 -22.53 16.94 -23.89
N SER A 94 -22.19 17.20 -25.15
CA SER A 94 -23.05 18.00 -26.05
C SER A 94 -24.44 17.37 -26.26
N ARG A 95 -24.52 16.04 -26.38
CA ARG A 95 -25.79 15.30 -26.46
C ARG A 95 -26.60 15.37 -25.17
N ALA A 96 -25.95 15.22 -24.02
CA ALA A 96 -26.62 15.34 -22.72
C ALA A 96 -27.15 16.76 -22.48
N ILE A 97 -26.35 17.79 -22.80
CA ILE A 97 -26.74 19.20 -22.69
C ILE A 97 -27.97 19.48 -23.56
N GLN A 98 -27.97 19.03 -24.81
CA GLN A 98 -29.12 19.21 -25.71
C GLN A 98 -30.39 18.55 -25.17
N ARG A 99 -30.28 17.34 -24.60
CA ARG A 99 -31.42 16.62 -23.99
C ARG A 99 -31.93 17.28 -22.72
N LEU A 100 -31.04 17.85 -21.90
CA LEU A 100 -31.38 18.43 -20.61
C LEU A 100 -31.79 19.90 -20.70
N SER A 101 -31.52 20.56 -21.82
CA SER A 101 -31.82 21.98 -22.00
C SER A 101 -33.31 22.29 -21.83
N THR A 102 -33.60 23.18 -20.88
CA THR A 102 -34.93 23.76 -20.66
C THR A 102 -35.26 24.89 -21.64
N ARG A 103 -34.41 25.15 -22.64
CA ARG A 103 -34.73 26.00 -23.81
C ARG A 103 -35.39 25.20 -24.93
N LEU A 104 -35.18 23.89 -24.91
CA LEU A 104 -35.78 22.93 -25.84
C LEU A 104 -36.86 22.13 -25.09
N GLN A 105 -37.09 20.88 -25.49
CA GLN A 105 -37.93 19.94 -24.76
C GLN A 105 -37.05 19.05 -23.86
N PRO A 106 -36.90 19.38 -22.58
CA PRO A 106 -35.98 18.69 -21.69
C PRO A 106 -36.46 17.28 -21.33
N SER A 107 -35.54 16.33 -21.33
CA SER A 107 -35.78 14.92 -21.03
C SER A 107 -34.76 14.36 -20.03
N SER A 108 -35.22 13.57 -19.07
CA SER A 108 -34.36 12.87 -18.11
C SER A 108 -33.32 12.01 -18.82
N THR A 109 -32.09 12.05 -18.33
CA THR A 109 -30.90 11.55 -19.04
C THR A 109 -29.95 10.83 -18.08
N ILE A 110 -29.38 9.72 -18.54
CA ILE A 110 -28.35 8.97 -17.82
C ILE A 110 -27.05 9.15 -18.57
N VAL A 111 -26.02 9.68 -17.93
CA VAL A 111 -24.68 9.85 -18.49
C VAL A 111 -23.83 8.67 -18.04
N ALA A 112 -23.67 7.67 -18.91
CA ALA A 112 -22.97 6.42 -18.64
C ALA A 112 -21.62 6.42 -19.36
N THR A 113 -20.62 7.06 -18.75
CA THR A 113 -19.28 7.26 -19.32
C THR A 113 -18.20 6.95 -18.30
N SER A 114 -16.97 6.79 -18.75
CA SER A 114 -15.83 6.51 -17.88
C SER A 114 -15.57 7.65 -16.88
N THR A 115 -14.95 7.34 -15.74
CA THR A 115 -14.54 8.35 -14.76
C THR A 115 -13.50 9.28 -15.39
N GLY A 116 -13.64 10.59 -15.16
CA GLY A 116 -12.76 11.60 -15.77
C GLY A 116 -13.18 12.08 -17.16
N SER A 117 -14.24 11.53 -17.77
CA SER A 117 -14.71 11.96 -19.11
C SER A 117 -15.41 13.32 -19.14
N GLY A 118 -15.54 14.02 -18.01
CA GLY A 118 -16.30 15.27 -17.91
C GLY A 118 -17.83 15.10 -17.79
N LYS A 119 -18.29 14.09 -17.04
CA LYS A 119 -19.73 13.89 -16.72
C LYS A 119 -20.38 15.10 -16.07
N THR A 120 -19.61 15.84 -15.28
CA THR A 120 -20.10 16.98 -14.49
C THR A 120 -20.61 18.10 -15.39
N GLU A 121 -19.86 18.45 -16.43
CA GLU A 121 -20.24 19.48 -17.42
C GLU A 121 -21.54 19.14 -18.14
N ALA A 122 -21.76 17.84 -18.39
CA ALA A 122 -22.94 17.35 -19.11
C ALA A 122 -24.27 17.77 -18.46
N PHE A 123 -24.29 17.93 -17.13
CA PHE A 123 -25.46 18.39 -16.39
C PHE A 123 -25.32 19.80 -15.81
N LEU A 124 -24.10 20.27 -15.49
CA LEU A 124 -23.93 21.62 -14.95
C LEU A 124 -24.23 22.70 -15.98
N VAL A 125 -23.80 22.53 -17.24
CA VAL A 125 -24.05 23.51 -18.31
C VAL A 125 -25.55 23.85 -18.47
N PRO A 126 -26.48 22.87 -18.62
CA PRO A 126 -27.91 23.17 -18.71
C PRO A 126 -28.52 23.65 -17.39
N ILE A 127 -27.93 23.31 -16.24
CA ILE A 127 -28.35 23.85 -14.94
C ILE A 127 -27.99 25.33 -14.83
N PHE A 128 -26.77 25.72 -15.17
CA PHE A 128 -26.34 27.12 -15.14
C PHE A 128 -27.15 27.99 -16.11
N ASP A 129 -27.36 27.54 -17.35
CA ASP A 129 -28.23 28.25 -18.31
C ASP A 129 -29.64 28.46 -17.73
N HIS A 130 -30.20 27.44 -17.08
CA HIS A 130 -31.50 27.53 -16.46
C HIS A 130 -31.51 28.49 -15.27
N CYS A 131 -30.53 28.42 -14.37
CA CYS A 131 -30.45 29.28 -13.18
C CYS A 131 -30.30 30.76 -13.54
N LEU A 132 -29.58 31.06 -14.63
CA LEU A 132 -29.44 32.43 -15.14
C LEU A 132 -30.71 32.99 -15.75
N ARG A 133 -31.62 32.12 -16.23
CA ARG A 133 -32.88 32.52 -16.86
C ARG A 133 -34.05 32.53 -15.90
N GLU A 134 -34.13 31.53 -15.03
CA GLU A 134 -35.14 31.43 -13.98
C GLU A 134 -34.73 32.33 -12.82
N GLN A 135 -35.48 33.40 -12.57
CA GLN A 135 -35.16 34.39 -11.54
C GLN A 135 -35.96 34.18 -10.25
N ALA A 136 -36.89 33.20 -10.22
CA ALA A 136 -37.60 32.85 -9.00
C ALA A 136 -36.63 32.39 -7.89
N PRO A 137 -36.78 32.89 -6.66
CA PRO A 137 -35.93 32.48 -5.54
C PRO A 137 -36.25 31.04 -5.12
N GLY A 138 -35.23 30.29 -4.70
CA GLY A 138 -35.37 28.92 -4.23
C GLY A 138 -34.49 27.94 -4.99
N ILE A 139 -34.51 26.69 -4.53
CA ILE A 139 -33.67 25.63 -5.09
C ILE A 139 -34.20 25.22 -6.48
N LYS A 140 -33.36 25.39 -7.49
CA LYS A 140 -33.62 25.03 -8.90
C LYS A 140 -33.00 23.66 -9.24
N ALA A 141 -31.90 23.30 -8.60
CA ALA A 141 -31.22 22.02 -8.77
C ALA A 141 -30.75 21.43 -7.44
N VAL A 142 -31.02 20.13 -7.24
CA VAL A 142 -30.42 19.34 -6.15
C VAL A 142 -29.45 18.34 -6.74
N VAL A 143 -28.22 18.30 -6.24
CA VAL A 143 -27.20 17.34 -6.65
C VAL A 143 -26.84 16.46 -5.45
N ILE A 144 -27.09 15.16 -5.58
CA ILE A 144 -26.82 14.15 -4.56
C ILE A 144 -25.53 13.43 -4.91
N TYR A 145 -24.52 13.55 -4.06
CA TYR A 145 -23.28 12.78 -4.13
C TYR A 145 -23.29 11.62 -3.12
N PRO A 146 -22.64 10.48 -3.43
CA PRO A 146 -22.58 9.35 -2.50
C PRO A 146 -21.61 9.57 -1.33
N MET A 147 -20.63 10.48 -1.48
CA MET A 147 -19.61 10.77 -0.47
C MET A 147 -19.39 12.28 -0.31
N ASN A 148 -19.11 12.72 0.93
CA ASN A 148 -18.80 14.14 1.21
C ASN A 148 -17.56 14.63 0.45
N ALA A 149 -16.55 13.78 0.26
CA ALA A 149 -15.34 14.12 -0.49
C ALA A 149 -15.70 14.59 -1.92
N LEU A 150 -16.57 13.86 -2.61
CA LEU A 150 -17.06 14.25 -3.94
C LEU A 150 -17.84 15.56 -3.89
N ALA A 151 -18.72 15.74 -2.90
CA ALA A 151 -19.44 17.00 -2.73
C ALA A 151 -18.49 18.19 -2.51
N ASN A 152 -17.39 17.99 -1.78
CA ASN A 152 -16.39 19.01 -1.48
C ASN A 152 -15.56 19.36 -2.72
N ASP A 153 -15.16 18.38 -3.51
CA ASP A 153 -14.44 18.60 -4.77
C ASP A 153 -15.32 19.36 -5.77
N GLN A 154 -16.60 19.04 -5.82
CA GLN A 154 -17.56 19.72 -6.70
C GLN A 154 -17.90 21.12 -6.21
N LEU A 155 -17.92 21.36 -4.89
CA LEU A 155 -18.03 22.72 -4.33
C LEU A 155 -16.85 23.59 -4.78
N LYS A 156 -15.61 23.09 -4.66
CA LYS A 156 -14.41 23.81 -5.14
C LYS A 156 -14.51 24.13 -6.63
N ARG A 157 -14.98 23.16 -7.44
CA ARG A 157 -15.21 23.37 -8.88
C ARG A 157 -16.24 24.47 -9.14
N LEU A 158 -17.36 24.50 -8.42
CA LEU A 158 -18.36 25.57 -8.53
C LEU A 158 -17.80 26.95 -8.19
N ARG A 159 -16.95 27.06 -7.16
CA ARG A 159 -16.27 28.33 -6.82
C ARG A 159 -15.45 28.86 -8.00
N THR A 160 -14.74 27.98 -8.70
CA THR A 160 -13.97 28.36 -9.90
C THR A 160 -14.89 28.74 -11.06
N LEU A 161 -15.87 27.90 -11.39
CA LEU A 161 -16.76 28.10 -12.54
C LEU A 161 -17.60 29.39 -12.42
N LEU A 162 -18.11 29.67 -11.22
CA LEU A 162 -19.05 30.77 -10.94
C LEU A 162 -18.38 32.00 -10.30
N ARG A 163 -17.05 32.06 -10.26
CA ARG A 163 -16.30 33.16 -9.63
C ARG A 163 -16.71 34.55 -10.14
N ASN A 164 -16.98 34.63 -11.45
CA ASN A 164 -17.32 35.88 -12.14
C ASN A 164 -18.82 36.01 -12.44
N GLU A 165 -19.66 35.09 -11.93
CA GLU A 165 -21.10 35.06 -12.22
C GLU A 165 -21.91 35.04 -10.92
N PRO A 166 -22.12 36.21 -10.28
CA PRO A 166 -22.84 36.30 -9.02
C PRO A 166 -24.34 36.00 -9.15
N GLY A 167 -24.87 35.91 -10.38
CA GLY A 167 -26.26 35.63 -10.67
C GLY A 167 -26.70 34.19 -10.40
N VAL A 168 -25.77 33.26 -10.14
CA VAL A 168 -26.07 31.88 -9.76
C VAL A 168 -25.54 31.62 -8.35
N THR A 169 -26.44 31.31 -7.43
CA THR A 169 -26.10 30.98 -6.04
C THR A 169 -26.01 29.48 -5.83
N PHE A 170 -25.08 29.04 -4.97
CA PHE A 170 -24.88 27.63 -4.70
C PHE A 170 -24.52 27.38 -3.24
N ALA A 171 -24.75 26.16 -2.77
CA ALA A 171 -24.39 25.75 -1.42
C ALA A 171 -24.09 24.27 -1.33
N ARG A 172 -23.28 23.90 -0.34
CA ARG A 172 -23.11 22.51 0.11
C ARG A 172 -23.79 22.35 1.47
N TYR A 173 -24.74 21.44 1.58
CA TYR A 173 -25.35 21.04 2.86
C TYR A 173 -24.96 19.60 3.19
N THR A 174 -23.98 19.43 4.08
CA THR A 174 -23.51 18.14 4.60
C THR A 174 -23.38 18.18 6.13
N GLY A 175 -22.92 17.08 6.72
CA GLY A 175 -22.54 17.03 8.14
C GLY A 175 -21.42 18.04 8.50
N GLU A 176 -20.59 18.41 7.53
CA GLU A 176 -19.46 19.34 7.68
C GLU A 176 -19.85 20.81 7.43
N THR A 177 -21.11 21.11 7.09
CA THR A 177 -21.56 22.49 6.88
C THR A 177 -21.75 23.17 8.24
N PRO A 178 -20.98 24.23 8.56
CA PRO A 178 -21.10 24.92 9.85
C PRO A 178 -22.45 25.62 9.98
N GLU A 179 -22.90 25.80 11.23
CA GLU A 179 -24.19 26.44 11.50
C GLU A 179 -24.15 27.93 11.18
N ASP A 180 -23.11 28.59 11.70
CA ASP A 180 -22.79 30.02 11.58
C ASP A 180 -21.29 30.27 11.90
N GLU A 181 -20.83 31.51 11.72
CA GLU A 181 -19.44 31.93 11.94
C GLU A 181 -18.99 31.74 13.40
N GLN A 182 -19.88 31.96 14.37
CA GLN A 182 -19.55 31.86 15.80
C GLN A 182 -19.34 30.40 16.22
N SER A 183 -20.18 29.49 15.74
CA SER A 183 -20.06 28.04 15.95
C SER A 183 -18.75 27.51 15.38
N GLN A 184 -18.35 27.97 14.19
CA GLN A 184 -17.13 27.57 13.53
C GLN A 184 -15.89 28.00 14.34
N ALA A 185 -15.84 29.27 14.76
CA ALA A 185 -14.76 29.80 15.59
C ALA A 185 -14.62 29.04 16.93
N SER A 186 -15.74 28.72 17.59
CA SER A 186 -15.74 28.00 18.87
C SER A 186 -15.25 26.55 18.76
N SER A 187 -15.39 25.93 17.59
CA SER A 187 -14.96 24.56 17.32
C SER A 187 -13.49 24.43 16.89
N GLY A 188 -12.76 25.54 16.79
CA GLY A 188 -11.37 25.55 16.32
C GLY A 188 -11.21 25.25 14.83
N GLN A 189 -12.29 25.26 14.06
CA GLN A 189 -12.25 25.09 12.60
C GLN A 189 -11.81 26.39 11.92
N SER A 190 -11.10 26.27 10.80
CA SER A 190 -10.74 27.42 9.95
C SER A 190 -11.99 28.21 9.55
N PRO A 191 -11.93 29.54 9.41
CA PRO A 191 -13.06 30.38 9.00
C PRO A 191 -13.52 30.07 7.56
N ARG A 192 -14.56 30.78 7.08
CA ARG A 192 -14.96 30.75 5.67
C ARG A 192 -13.70 30.90 4.79
N PRO A 193 -13.46 29.99 3.83
CA PRO A 193 -12.29 30.06 2.96
C PRO A 193 -12.29 31.35 2.12
N GLU A 194 -11.13 31.96 1.92
CA GLU A 194 -11.00 33.20 1.13
C GLU A 194 -11.43 33.02 -0.33
N GLU A 195 -11.30 31.81 -0.87
CA GLU A 195 -11.74 31.50 -2.23
C GLU A 195 -13.27 31.34 -2.38
N SER A 196 -14.03 31.44 -1.29
CA SER A 196 -15.49 31.35 -1.29
C SER A 196 -16.11 32.63 -1.89
N PRO A 197 -16.77 32.57 -3.07
CA PRO A 197 -17.32 33.75 -3.71
C PRO A 197 -18.63 34.22 -3.03
N PRO A 198 -19.06 35.47 -3.19
CA PRO A 198 -20.24 36.02 -2.50
C PRO A 198 -21.59 35.31 -2.80
N ASN A 199 -21.67 34.59 -3.92
CA ASN A 199 -22.80 33.78 -4.32
C ASN A 199 -22.82 32.38 -3.68
N GLU A 200 -21.80 32.00 -2.91
CA GLU A 200 -21.82 30.79 -2.08
C GLU A 200 -22.56 31.03 -0.76
N ARG A 201 -23.58 30.22 -0.48
CA ARG A 201 -24.19 30.11 0.86
C ARG A 201 -23.42 29.06 1.65
N TYR A 202 -22.50 29.52 2.49
CA TYR A 202 -21.54 28.67 3.20
C TYR A 202 -22.13 28.10 4.49
N TYR A 203 -22.91 28.91 5.22
CA TYR A 203 -23.48 28.53 6.51
C TYR A 203 -24.90 27.96 6.37
N ARG A 204 -25.28 27.04 7.28
CA ARG A 204 -26.66 26.52 7.32
C ARG A 204 -27.69 27.62 7.54
N GLN A 205 -27.34 28.64 8.34
CA GLN A 205 -28.22 29.80 8.53
C GLN A 205 -28.45 30.58 7.23
N GLU A 206 -27.40 30.82 6.44
CA GLU A 206 -27.50 31.48 5.14
C GLU A 206 -28.36 30.67 4.17
N ILE A 207 -28.18 29.35 4.12
CA ILE A 207 -28.97 28.45 3.25
C ILE A 207 -30.45 28.53 3.61
N ARG A 208 -30.81 28.61 4.89
CA ARG A 208 -32.22 28.70 5.33
C ARG A 208 -32.84 30.07 5.09
N SER A 209 -32.07 31.15 5.19
CA SER A 209 -32.58 32.51 5.03
C SER A 209 -32.63 32.96 3.57
N SER A 210 -31.66 32.51 2.76
CA SER A 210 -31.55 32.77 1.33
C SER A 210 -31.21 31.44 0.62
N PRO A 211 -32.22 30.61 0.30
CA PRO A 211 -32.01 29.34 -0.36
C PRO A 211 -31.22 29.51 -1.67
N PRO A 212 -30.21 28.66 -1.92
CA PRO A 212 -29.39 28.73 -3.12
C PRO A 212 -30.14 28.19 -4.35
N ASP A 213 -29.68 28.53 -5.55
CA ASP A 213 -30.17 27.94 -6.79
C ASP A 213 -29.76 26.46 -6.92
N ILE A 214 -28.52 26.16 -6.54
CA ILE A 214 -27.92 24.83 -6.63
C ILE A 214 -27.56 24.33 -5.23
N LEU A 215 -28.17 23.22 -4.81
CA LEU A 215 -27.88 22.57 -3.53
C LEU A 215 -27.10 21.26 -3.77
N LEU A 216 -25.84 21.24 -3.32
CA LEU A 216 -25.03 20.03 -3.24
C LEU A 216 -25.23 19.35 -1.89
N THR A 217 -25.55 18.05 -1.88
CA THR A 217 -25.77 17.31 -0.63
C THR A 217 -25.51 15.82 -0.82
N ASN A 218 -25.75 15.03 0.23
CA ASN A 218 -25.79 13.56 0.16
C ASN A 218 -27.20 13.06 0.55
N TYR A 219 -27.51 11.79 0.27
CA TYR A 219 -28.86 11.27 0.47
C TYR A 219 -29.33 11.34 1.95
N THR A 220 -28.43 11.11 2.91
CA THR A 220 -28.73 11.16 4.35
C THR A 220 -29.08 12.57 4.79
N MET A 221 -28.38 13.58 4.26
CA MET A 221 -28.62 14.98 4.59
C MET A 221 -29.86 15.53 3.89
N LEU A 222 -30.14 15.09 2.66
CA LEU A 222 -31.43 15.38 2.04
C LEU A 222 -32.59 14.78 2.83
N GLU A 223 -32.47 13.55 3.33
CA GLU A 223 -33.48 12.96 4.20
C GLU A 223 -33.69 13.78 5.48
N LEU A 224 -32.61 14.22 6.11
CA LEU A 224 -32.69 15.09 7.28
C LEU A 224 -33.41 16.41 6.97
N LEU A 225 -33.09 17.04 5.85
CA LEU A 225 -33.70 18.30 5.43
C LEU A 225 -35.21 18.15 5.13
N LEU A 226 -35.63 17.03 4.55
CA LEU A 226 -37.05 16.77 4.24
C LEU A 226 -37.87 16.36 5.46
N THR A 227 -37.24 15.73 6.46
CA THR A 227 -37.91 15.33 7.69
C THR A 227 -38.09 16.48 8.67
N ARG A 228 -37.18 17.46 8.70
CA ARG A 228 -37.30 18.65 9.56
C ARG A 228 -38.29 19.66 8.98
N GLY A 229 -39.33 19.97 9.77
CA GLY A 229 -40.45 20.78 9.31
C GLY A 229 -40.10 22.21 8.89
N GLU A 230 -39.14 22.85 9.56
CA GLU A 230 -38.65 24.20 9.25
C GLU A 230 -37.88 24.23 7.93
N GLU A 231 -36.83 23.42 7.82
CA GLU A 231 -35.98 23.33 6.63
C GLU A 231 -36.79 22.88 5.41
N ARG A 232 -37.65 21.86 5.55
CA ARG A 232 -38.52 21.41 4.47
C ARG A 232 -39.36 22.56 3.89
N LYS A 233 -40.02 23.33 4.77
CA LYS A 233 -40.88 24.45 4.36
C LYS A 233 -40.09 25.58 3.70
N LYS A 234 -38.93 25.93 4.25
CA LYS A 234 -38.12 27.06 3.76
C LYS A 234 -37.38 26.75 2.46
N LEU A 235 -36.94 25.50 2.29
CA LEU A 235 -36.04 25.13 1.18
C LEU A 235 -36.76 24.49 -0.01
N PHE A 236 -37.81 23.70 0.23
CA PHE A 236 -38.40 22.85 -0.81
C PHE A 236 -39.84 23.21 -1.15
N THR A 237 -40.67 23.61 -0.18
CA THR A 237 -42.09 23.91 -0.46
C THR A 237 -42.25 25.10 -1.41
N GLY A 238 -42.76 24.84 -2.61
CA GLY A 238 -42.92 25.85 -3.66
C GLY A 238 -41.62 26.26 -4.35
N ALA A 239 -40.52 25.54 -4.13
CA ALA A 239 -39.25 25.80 -4.80
C ALA A 239 -39.39 25.58 -6.32
N PRO A 240 -38.73 26.38 -7.18
CA PRO A 240 -38.71 26.22 -8.63
C PRO A 240 -37.82 25.04 -9.08
N LEU A 241 -37.94 23.90 -8.40
CA LEU A 241 -37.07 22.74 -8.57
C LEU A 241 -37.29 22.11 -9.96
N ARG A 242 -36.26 22.19 -10.80
CA ARG A 242 -36.30 21.68 -12.18
C ARG A 242 -35.36 20.50 -12.41
N TYR A 243 -34.25 20.41 -11.67
CA TYR A 243 -33.26 19.35 -11.84
C TYR A 243 -33.02 18.56 -10.54
N LEU A 244 -32.89 17.24 -10.69
CA LEU A 244 -32.37 16.36 -9.66
C LEU A 244 -31.25 15.51 -10.26
N VAL A 245 -30.04 15.70 -9.78
CA VAL A 245 -28.87 14.93 -10.19
C VAL A 245 -28.53 13.94 -9.09
N ILE A 246 -28.40 12.66 -9.42
CA ILE A 246 -27.81 11.65 -8.56
C ILE A 246 -26.51 11.22 -9.23
N ASP A 247 -25.40 11.55 -8.60
CA ASP A 247 -24.08 11.17 -9.06
C ASP A 247 -23.77 9.72 -8.64
N GLU A 248 -23.13 8.96 -9.53
CA GLU A 248 -22.83 7.54 -9.34
C GLU A 248 -24.04 6.69 -8.96
N VAL A 249 -25.10 6.74 -9.76
CA VAL A 249 -26.38 6.02 -9.53
C VAL A 249 -26.22 4.53 -9.25
N HIS A 250 -25.11 3.93 -9.70
CA HIS A 250 -24.79 2.53 -9.47
C HIS A 250 -24.51 2.20 -8.00
N THR A 251 -24.17 3.19 -7.15
CA THR A 251 -24.00 2.98 -5.71
C THR A 251 -25.34 2.80 -4.98
N PHE A 252 -26.45 3.24 -5.58
CA PHE A 252 -27.79 3.23 -4.98
C PHE A 252 -28.60 2.02 -5.43
N GLN A 253 -28.10 0.82 -5.12
CA GLN A 253 -28.76 -0.46 -5.43
C GLN A 253 -29.24 -1.18 -4.16
N GLY A 254 -30.02 -2.25 -4.33
CA GLY A 254 -30.55 -3.05 -3.23
C GLY A 254 -31.45 -2.25 -2.27
N VAL A 255 -31.23 -2.44 -0.96
CA VAL A 255 -32.01 -1.78 0.10
C VAL A 255 -31.81 -0.26 0.04
N LEU A 256 -30.55 0.20 -0.04
CA LEU A 256 -30.21 1.62 -0.13
C LEU A 256 -30.86 2.28 -1.36
N GLY A 257 -30.87 1.60 -2.50
CA GLY A 257 -31.56 2.09 -3.70
C GLY A 257 -33.05 2.31 -3.49
N THR A 258 -33.69 1.45 -2.71
CA THR A 258 -35.13 1.55 -2.40
C THR A 258 -35.39 2.73 -1.45
N GLU A 259 -34.53 2.95 -0.45
CA GLU A 259 -34.61 4.11 0.44
C GLU A 259 -34.47 5.43 -0.33
N VAL A 260 -33.47 5.53 -1.21
CA VAL A 260 -33.27 6.71 -2.06
C VAL A 260 -34.43 6.90 -3.03
N ALA A 261 -35.00 5.83 -3.59
CA ALA A 261 -36.18 5.93 -4.44
C ALA A 261 -37.39 6.53 -3.70
N CYS A 262 -37.62 6.13 -2.44
CA CYS A 262 -38.64 6.72 -1.58
C CYS A 262 -38.31 8.18 -1.22
N LEU A 263 -37.05 8.50 -0.98
CA LEU A 263 -36.59 9.86 -0.72
C LEU A 263 -36.87 10.80 -1.90
N VAL A 264 -36.58 10.37 -3.13
CA VAL A 264 -36.86 11.16 -4.35
C VAL A 264 -38.36 11.44 -4.50
N ARG A 265 -39.22 10.46 -4.21
CA ARG A 265 -40.67 10.65 -4.24
C ARG A 265 -41.12 11.68 -3.18
N ARG A 266 -40.58 11.61 -1.96
CA ARG A 266 -40.85 12.61 -0.90
C ARG A 266 -40.38 14.02 -1.31
N LEU A 267 -39.21 14.13 -1.95
CA LEU A 267 -38.71 15.41 -2.46
C LEU A 267 -39.70 16.03 -3.45
N LYS A 268 -40.16 15.27 -4.44
CA LYS A 268 -41.12 15.74 -5.45
C LYS A 268 -42.43 16.19 -4.82
N GLU A 269 -42.97 15.39 -3.91
CA GLU A 269 -44.21 15.70 -3.19
C GLU A 269 -44.07 17.01 -2.41
N HIS A 270 -42.98 17.17 -1.64
CA HIS A 270 -42.75 18.37 -0.84
C HIS A 270 -42.45 19.62 -1.66
N ALA A 271 -41.83 19.46 -2.83
CA ALA A 271 -41.59 20.54 -3.76
C ALA A 271 -42.80 20.87 -4.65
N GLY A 272 -43.85 20.04 -4.65
CA GLY A 272 -45.03 20.24 -5.49
C GLY A 272 -44.74 20.03 -6.98
N VAL A 273 -43.77 19.17 -7.32
CA VAL A 273 -43.35 18.95 -8.70
C VAL A 273 -44.29 17.94 -9.37
N ALA A 274 -44.90 18.33 -10.50
CA ALA A 274 -45.76 17.44 -11.27
C ALA A 274 -44.95 16.31 -11.96
N PRO A 275 -45.58 15.15 -12.24
CA PRO A 275 -44.91 14.08 -12.98
C PRO A 275 -44.36 14.57 -14.33
N GLY A 276 -43.10 14.24 -14.62
CA GLY A 276 -42.43 14.65 -15.85
C GLY A 276 -41.83 16.05 -15.84
N ASP A 277 -42.13 16.90 -14.84
CA ASP A 277 -41.55 18.24 -14.75
C ASP A 277 -40.12 18.24 -14.22
N LEU A 278 -39.80 17.33 -13.31
CA LEU A 278 -38.45 17.15 -12.78
C LEU A 278 -37.57 16.45 -13.80
N LYS A 279 -36.42 17.04 -14.13
CA LYS A 279 -35.43 16.44 -15.02
C LYS A 279 -34.39 15.73 -14.20
N CYS A 280 -34.51 14.42 -14.20
CA CYS A 280 -33.64 13.55 -13.44
C CYS A 280 -32.40 13.20 -14.25
N VAL A 281 -31.23 13.40 -13.64
CA VAL A 281 -29.94 13.05 -14.21
C VAL A 281 -29.30 11.99 -13.34
N GLY A 282 -28.94 10.87 -13.96
CA GLY A 282 -28.09 9.85 -13.33
C GLY A 282 -26.73 9.82 -13.98
N THR A 283 -25.64 9.80 -13.22
CA THR A 283 -24.31 9.51 -13.77
C THR A 283 -23.88 8.10 -13.37
N SER A 284 -23.14 7.40 -14.23
CA SER A 284 -22.56 6.09 -13.91
C SER A 284 -21.21 5.94 -14.60
N ALA A 285 -20.23 5.33 -13.91
CA ALA A 285 -18.90 5.04 -14.45
C ALA A 285 -18.86 4.01 -15.59
N THR A 286 -19.83 3.10 -15.67
CA THR A 286 -19.90 2.09 -16.74
C THR A 286 -21.33 1.58 -16.94
N LEU A 287 -21.63 1.10 -18.16
CA LEU A 287 -22.64 0.08 -18.38
C LEU A 287 -21.97 -1.26 -18.03
N GLN A 288 -22.41 -1.92 -16.96
CA GLN A 288 -21.97 -3.31 -16.74
C GLN A 288 -22.38 -4.13 -17.96
N SER A 289 -21.44 -4.93 -18.48
CA SER A 289 -21.53 -5.69 -19.72
C SER A 289 -22.71 -6.66 -19.77
N ASP A 290 -23.33 -6.96 -18.63
CA ASP A 290 -24.24 -8.08 -18.49
C ASP A 290 -25.73 -7.68 -18.60
N GLY A 291 -26.06 -6.38 -18.55
CA GLY A 291 -27.45 -5.88 -18.52
C GLY A 291 -27.90 -4.96 -19.67
N GLY A 292 -26.94 -4.42 -20.43
CA GLY A 292 -27.20 -3.48 -21.51
C GLY A 292 -27.93 -2.18 -21.11
N THR A 293 -28.23 -1.35 -22.10
CA THR A 293 -28.89 -0.05 -21.92
C THR A 293 -30.29 -0.16 -21.30
N GLY A 294 -30.99 -1.27 -21.55
CA GLY A 294 -32.36 -1.49 -21.12
C GLY A 294 -32.53 -1.69 -19.62
N GLU A 295 -31.61 -2.39 -18.95
CA GLU A 295 -31.66 -2.56 -17.50
C GLU A 295 -31.38 -1.25 -16.76
N LEU A 296 -30.43 -0.46 -17.26
CA LEU A 296 -30.11 0.84 -16.69
C LEU A 296 -31.31 1.80 -16.76
N VAL A 297 -32.04 1.79 -17.88
CA VAL A 297 -33.29 2.54 -18.04
C VAL A 297 -34.34 2.08 -17.03
N LYS A 298 -34.57 0.78 -16.88
CA LYS A 298 -35.53 0.24 -15.89
C LYS A 298 -35.15 0.63 -14.47
N PHE A 299 -33.87 0.54 -14.13
CA PHE A 299 -33.34 0.93 -12.82
C PHE A 299 -33.59 2.42 -12.55
N ALA A 300 -33.19 3.30 -13.46
CA ALA A 300 -33.37 4.74 -13.30
C ALA A 300 -34.85 5.13 -13.23
N THR A 301 -35.72 4.53 -14.06
CA THR A 301 -37.16 4.75 -13.99
C THR A 301 -37.73 4.41 -12.61
N ARG A 302 -37.28 3.31 -11.99
CA ARG A 302 -37.71 2.93 -10.63
C ARG A 302 -37.14 3.85 -9.55
N LEU A 303 -35.84 4.17 -9.63
CA LEU A 303 -35.14 5.01 -8.68
C LEU A 303 -35.74 6.41 -8.65
N PHE A 304 -35.79 7.09 -9.80
CA PHE A 304 -36.26 8.46 -9.91
C PHE A 304 -37.79 8.57 -9.90
N GLY A 305 -38.52 7.52 -10.30
CA GLY A 305 -39.96 7.60 -10.51
C GLY A 305 -40.32 8.57 -11.64
N GLU A 306 -39.55 8.56 -12.73
CA GLU A 306 -39.76 9.32 -13.98
C GLU A 306 -39.57 8.40 -15.19
N PRO A 307 -40.19 8.70 -16.35
CA PRO A 307 -39.95 7.93 -17.56
C PRO A 307 -38.54 8.16 -18.11
N PHE A 308 -37.85 7.08 -18.46
CA PHE A 308 -36.60 7.10 -19.23
C PHE A 308 -36.82 6.26 -20.49
N ALA A 309 -36.42 6.79 -21.64
CA ALA A 309 -36.46 6.06 -22.91
C ALA A 309 -35.09 5.45 -23.22
N ALA A 310 -35.00 4.58 -24.23
CA ALA A 310 -33.74 3.94 -24.59
C ALA A 310 -32.64 4.94 -25.01
N ASP A 311 -33.05 6.06 -25.62
CA ASP A 311 -32.18 7.17 -26.00
C ASP A 311 -31.82 8.11 -24.83
N SER A 312 -32.39 7.89 -23.64
CA SER A 312 -32.00 8.60 -22.40
C SER A 312 -30.60 8.24 -21.93
N VAL A 313 -30.04 7.11 -22.35
CA VAL A 313 -28.67 6.74 -21.97
C VAL A 313 -27.69 7.32 -22.97
N VAL A 314 -26.92 8.30 -22.50
CA VAL A 314 -25.84 8.93 -23.24
C VAL A 314 -24.54 8.24 -22.82
N VAL A 315 -24.02 7.42 -23.74
CA VAL A 315 -22.71 6.77 -23.61
C VAL A 315 -21.62 7.56 -24.33
N GLU A 316 -20.40 7.38 -23.85
CA GLU A 316 -19.18 7.84 -24.50
C GLU A 316 -19.02 7.14 -25.85
N ARG A 317 -18.67 7.90 -26.87
CA ARG A 317 -18.31 7.38 -28.19
C ARG A 317 -16.86 7.70 -28.42
N LEU A 318 -16.10 6.71 -28.84
CA LEU A 318 -14.72 6.89 -29.27
C LEU A 318 -14.71 7.26 -30.76
N GLU A 319 -13.66 7.94 -31.20
CA GLU A 319 -13.44 8.15 -32.62
C GLU A 319 -13.19 6.79 -33.30
N PRO A 320 -13.86 6.45 -34.42
CA PRO A 320 -13.62 5.17 -35.07
C PRO A 320 -12.22 5.15 -35.68
N LEU A 321 -11.50 4.05 -35.54
CA LEU A 321 -10.25 3.86 -36.25
C LEU A 321 -10.53 3.69 -37.76
N PRO A 322 -9.65 4.18 -38.63
CA PRO A 322 -9.70 3.87 -40.06
C PRO A 322 -9.65 2.36 -40.28
N PRO A 323 -10.11 1.87 -41.46
CA PRO A 323 -10.03 0.44 -41.78
C PRO A 323 -8.58 -0.07 -41.75
N PRO A 324 -8.36 -1.36 -41.42
CA PRO A 324 -7.03 -1.94 -41.41
C PRO A 324 -6.31 -1.74 -42.75
N SER A 325 -5.03 -1.41 -42.67
CA SER A 325 -4.16 -1.22 -43.83
C SER A 325 -2.88 -2.04 -43.61
N PRO A 326 -2.23 -2.56 -44.66
CA PRO A 326 -1.02 -3.37 -44.50
C PRO A 326 0.06 -2.62 -43.72
N VAL A 327 0.56 -3.24 -42.65
CA VAL A 327 1.70 -2.71 -41.88
C VAL A 327 2.97 -2.85 -42.72
N PRO A 328 3.75 -1.77 -42.90
CA PRO A 328 5.00 -1.84 -43.64
C PRO A 328 6.02 -2.75 -42.94
N ALA A 329 6.89 -3.39 -43.73
CA ALA A 329 8.04 -4.11 -43.19
C ALA A 329 8.99 -3.13 -42.49
N PRO A 330 9.54 -3.48 -41.31
CA PRO A 330 10.44 -2.60 -40.59
C PRO A 330 11.78 -2.49 -41.34
N PRO A 331 12.45 -1.34 -41.30
CA PRO A 331 13.71 -1.12 -42.01
C PRO A 331 14.87 -1.96 -41.46
N ALA A 332 14.94 -2.14 -40.13
CA ALA A 332 16.01 -2.84 -39.39
C ALA A 332 15.53 -3.22 -37.97
N PRO A 333 16.21 -4.13 -37.25
CA PRO A 333 16.01 -4.27 -35.80
C PRO A 333 16.25 -2.95 -35.07
N ILE A 334 15.39 -2.64 -34.09
CA ILE A 334 15.58 -1.48 -33.21
C ILE A 334 16.65 -1.82 -32.17
N ASP A 335 17.60 -0.90 -31.96
CA ASP A 335 18.60 -1.02 -30.90
C ASP A 335 17.91 -0.89 -29.52
N PRO A 336 18.03 -1.90 -28.63
CA PRO A 336 17.44 -1.84 -27.28
C PRO A 336 17.85 -0.60 -26.48
N ALA A 337 19.02 -0.01 -26.74
CA ALA A 337 19.48 1.19 -26.04
C ALA A 337 18.57 2.41 -26.28
N LEU A 338 17.80 2.43 -27.38
CA LEU A 338 16.85 3.51 -27.67
C LEU A 338 15.61 3.51 -26.75
N LEU A 339 15.38 2.43 -25.99
CA LEU A 339 14.30 2.39 -25.00
C LEU A 339 14.62 3.19 -23.73
N ASP A 340 15.91 3.37 -23.44
CA ASP A 340 16.40 4.12 -22.29
C ASP A 340 16.53 5.63 -22.58
N ALA A 341 16.07 6.07 -23.76
CA ALA A 341 16.17 7.46 -24.21
C ALA A 341 15.42 8.45 -23.29
N GLU A 342 16.02 9.61 -23.07
CA GLU A 342 15.41 10.80 -22.46
C GLU A 342 14.64 11.55 -23.55
N LEU A 343 13.34 11.23 -23.70
CA LEU A 343 12.52 11.63 -24.86
C LEU A 343 12.16 13.12 -24.92
N GLU A 344 12.55 13.88 -23.90
CA GLU A 344 12.52 15.34 -23.92
C GLU A 344 13.69 15.93 -24.71
N ASP A 345 14.79 15.18 -24.87
CA ASP A 345 15.88 15.54 -25.76
C ASP A 345 15.44 15.32 -27.22
N PRO A 346 15.35 16.37 -28.05
CA PRO A 346 14.97 16.24 -29.44
C PRO A 346 15.89 15.32 -30.24
N ALA A 347 17.16 15.17 -29.88
CA ALA A 347 18.09 14.28 -30.57
C ALA A 347 17.75 12.80 -30.32
N GLU A 348 17.43 12.44 -29.08
CA GLU A 348 17.08 11.07 -28.73
C GLU A 348 15.67 10.70 -29.22
N LEU A 349 14.70 11.62 -29.10
CA LEU A 349 13.37 11.46 -29.69
C LEU A 349 13.45 11.25 -31.22
N ARG A 350 14.32 12.00 -31.89
CA ARG A 350 14.58 11.85 -33.32
C ARG A 350 15.15 10.47 -33.62
N GLY A 351 16.15 10.02 -32.88
CA GLY A 351 16.74 8.69 -33.05
C GLY A 351 15.70 7.56 -32.93
N LEU A 352 14.84 7.64 -31.92
CA LEU A 352 13.73 6.68 -31.74
C LEU A 352 12.71 6.78 -32.89
N GLY A 353 12.32 7.99 -33.29
CA GLY A 353 11.40 8.23 -34.40
C GLY A 353 11.91 7.67 -35.74
N GLU A 354 13.17 7.91 -36.07
CA GLU A 354 13.82 7.39 -37.28
C GLU A 354 13.92 5.86 -37.25
N ALA A 355 14.24 5.25 -36.10
CA ALA A 355 14.31 3.80 -35.94
C ALA A 355 12.95 3.10 -36.10
N VAL A 356 11.88 3.70 -35.57
CA VAL A 356 10.51 3.15 -35.62
C VAL A 356 9.86 3.36 -36.99
N LEU A 357 10.00 4.56 -37.57
CA LEU A 357 9.33 4.92 -38.83
C LEU A 357 10.14 4.55 -40.08
N GLY A 358 11.47 4.43 -39.96
CA GLY A 358 12.36 4.14 -41.09
C GLY A 358 12.53 5.28 -42.09
N GLU A 359 12.20 6.51 -41.70
CA GLU A 359 12.37 7.72 -42.51
C GLU A 359 13.35 8.69 -41.83
N SER A 360 14.11 9.48 -42.60
CA SER A 360 14.99 10.50 -42.01
C SER A 360 14.17 11.71 -41.58
N LEU A 361 14.44 12.17 -40.37
CA LEU A 361 13.81 13.34 -39.75
C LEU A 361 14.75 14.54 -39.72
N ALA A 362 15.98 14.44 -40.22
CA ALA A 362 17.01 15.48 -40.10
C ALA A 362 16.59 16.90 -40.57
N SER A 363 15.59 17.02 -41.45
CA SER A 363 15.06 18.31 -41.91
C SER A 363 14.03 18.95 -40.98
N VAL A 364 13.53 18.23 -39.97
CA VAL A 364 12.51 18.71 -39.03
C VAL A 364 13.18 19.45 -37.88
N ALA A 365 12.82 20.71 -37.65
CA ALA A 365 13.37 21.50 -36.54
C ALA A 365 12.98 20.91 -35.18
N ASP A 366 13.87 21.00 -34.20
CA ASP A 366 13.69 20.40 -32.86
C ASP A 366 12.38 20.83 -32.18
N GLY A 367 12.03 22.12 -32.26
CA GLY A 367 10.80 22.66 -31.66
C GLY A 367 9.50 22.19 -32.32
N GLU A 368 9.57 21.61 -33.52
CA GLU A 368 8.41 21.09 -34.27
C GLU A 368 8.39 19.55 -34.30
N LEU A 369 9.45 18.90 -33.80
CA LEU A 369 9.66 17.46 -33.94
C LEU A 369 8.53 16.63 -33.32
N SER A 370 8.11 16.96 -32.09
CA SER A 370 7.06 16.23 -31.38
C SER A 370 5.71 16.31 -32.12
N ALA A 371 5.30 17.52 -32.53
CA ALA A 371 4.07 17.72 -33.30
C ALA A 371 4.14 17.05 -34.69
N HIS A 372 5.30 17.08 -35.35
CA HIS A 372 5.50 16.39 -36.63
C HIS A 372 5.33 14.87 -36.46
N LEU A 373 6.02 14.27 -35.49
CA LEU A 373 5.93 12.85 -35.19
C LEU A 373 4.52 12.42 -34.75
N TYR A 374 3.82 13.26 -34.00
CA TYR A 374 2.42 13.04 -33.64
C TYR A 374 1.55 12.89 -34.90
N GLU A 375 1.66 13.80 -35.85
CA GLU A 375 0.91 13.74 -37.12
C GLU A 375 1.32 12.53 -37.97
N ARG A 376 2.62 12.20 -38.02
CA ARG A 376 3.11 11.01 -38.75
C ARG A 376 2.58 9.71 -38.16
N THR A 377 2.58 9.57 -36.85
CA THR A 377 2.14 8.36 -36.13
C THR A 377 0.62 8.25 -36.01
N ARG A 378 -0.14 9.35 -36.17
CA ARG A 378 -1.61 9.32 -36.19
C ARG A 378 -2.17 8.38 -37.25
N ASP A 379 -1.65 8.51 -38.48
CA ASP A 379 -2.17 7.83 -39.66
C ASP A 379 -1.33 6.60 -40.07
N HIS A 380 -0.30 6.26 -39.29
CA HIS A 380 0.61 5.16 -39.60
C HIS A 380 -0.02 3.78 -39.31
N PRO A 381 -0.02 2.82 -40.26
CA PRO A 381 -0.65 1.51 -40.11
C PRO A 381 -0.22 0.73 -38.86
N LEU A 382 1.09 0.72 -38.54
CA LEU A 382 1.61 0.06 -37.34
C LEU A 382 0.95 0.59 -36.05
N PHE A 383 0.85 1.91 -35.91
CA PHE A 383 0.28 2.56 -34.73
C PHE A 383 -1.23 2.32 -34.65
N LEU A 384 -1.92 2.34 -35.79
CA LEU A 384 -3.35 2.03 -35.87
C LEU A 384 -3.67 0.58 -35.51
N GLU A 385 -2.84 -0.38 -35.95
CA GLU A 385 -3.00 -1.78 -35.55
C GLU A 385 -2.71 -1.96 -34.05
N VAL A 386 -1.65 -1.35 -33.51
CA VAL A 386 -1.39 -1.38 -32.06
C VAL A 386 -2.55 -0.77 -31.28
N GLU A 387 -3.09 0.37 -31.71
CA GLU A 387 -4.25 1.00 -31.08
C GLU A 387 -5.49 0.11 -31.12
N ARG A 388 -5.79 -0.49 -32.27
CA ARG A 388 -6.92 -1.42 -32.43
C ARG A 388 -6.77 -2.63 -31.53
N ALA A 389 -5.56 -3.15 -31.45
CA ALA A 389 -5.26 -4.34 -30.70
C ALA A 389 -5.35 -4.06 -29.18
N LEU A 390 -5.02 -2.84 -28.74
CA LEU A 390 -5.07 -2.40 -27.34
C LEU A 390 -6.35 -1.64 -26.94
N GLU A 391 -7.43 -1.75 -27.72
CA GLU A 391 -8.77 -1.25 -27.35
C GLU A 391 -9.30 -1.90 -26.06
N ARG A 392 -8.82 -3.10 -25.74
CA ARG A 392 -9.09 -3.81 -24.49
C ARG A 392 -7.77 -4.18 -23.83
N PRO A 393 -7.72 -4.30 -22.49
CA PRO A 393 -6.55 -4.80 -21.79
C PRO A 393 -6.13 -6.18 -22.31
N ARG A 394 -4.87 -6.34 -22.68
CA ARG A 394 -4.28 -7.63 -23.07
C ARG A 394 -2.92 -7.84 -22.41
N PRO A 395 -2.48 -9.10 -22.21
CA PRO A 395 -1.14 -9.37 -21.71
C PRO A 395 -0.09 -8.73 -22.60
N LEU A 396 0.98 -8.19 -22.03
CA LEU A 396 2.06 -7.57 -22.79
C LEU A 396 2.66 -8.52 -23.85
N GLU A 397 2.78 -9.80 -23.51
CA GLU A 397 3.24 -10.86 -24.41
C GLU A 397 2.39 -11.02 -25.67
N SER A 398 1.09 -10.67 -25.63
CA SER A 398 0.23 -10.69 -26.84
C SER A 398 0.65 -9.66 -27.89
N LEU A 399 1.40 -8.63 -27.51
CA LEU A 399 2.00 -7.71 -28.47
C LEU A 399 3.11 -8.39 -29.27
N ARG A 400 3.88 -9.28 -28.67
CA ARG A 400 4.88 -10.07 -29.40
C ARG A 400 4.25 -10.88 -30.52
N GLU A 401 3.15 -11.58 -30.21
CA GLU A 401 2.39 -12.36 -31.18
C GLU A 401 1.79 -11.48 -32.29
N LEU A 402 1.30 -10.29 -31.92
CA LEU A 402 0.82 -9.30 -32.88
C LEU A 402 1.93 -8.83 -33.83
N PHE A 403 3.09 -8.44 -33.29
CA PHE A 403 4.22 -7.97 -34.09
C PHE A 403 4.78 -9.08 -34.98
N ALA A 404 4.88 -10.32 -34.50
CA ALA A 404 5.26 -11.48 -35.29
C ALA A 404 4.32 -11.74 -36.49
N SER A 405 3.06 -11.32 -36.38
CA SER A 405 2.07 -11.48 -37.47
C SER A 405 2.20 -10.44 -38.58
N PHE A 406 2.94 -9.35 -38.36
CA PHE A 406 3.13 -8.31 -39.37
C PHE A 406 4.23 -8.70 -40.38
N PRO A 407 4.10 -8.29 -41.66
CA PRO A 407 5.08 -8.63 -42.70
C PRO A 407 6.51 -8.19 -42.34
N GLY A 408 7.52 -9.01 -42.71
CA GLY A 408 8.94 -8.68 -42.54
C GLY A 408 9.49 -8.93 -41.12
N ARG A 409 8.77 -9.71 -40.32
CA ARG A 409 9.11 -10.05 -38.92
C ARG A 409 9.15 -11.56 -38.66
N GLU A 410 9.09 -12.38 -39.72
CA GLU A 410 8.97 -13.84 -39.65
C GLU A 410 10.18 -14.51 -38.96
N ASP A 411 11.38 -13.96 -39.16
CA ASP A 411 12.64 -14.49 -38.63
C ASP A 411 13.14 -13.74 -37.37
N ARG A 412 12.32 -12.87 -36.77
CA ARG A 412 12.72 -12.08 -35.60
C ARG A 412 12.70 -12.89 -34.32
N SER A 413 13.69 -12.67 -33.47
CA SER A 413 13.70 -13.22 -32.11
C SER A 413 12.62 -12.58 -31.24
N ALA A 414 12.21 -13.28 -30.18
CA ALA A 414 11.24 -12.76 -29.21
C ALA A 414 11.70 -11.43 -28.59
N ALA A 415 13.01 -11.28 -28.31
CA ALA A 415 13.57 -10.06 -27.75
C ALA A 415 13.47 -8.88 -28.72
N GLU A 416 13.75 -9.07 -30.01
CA GLU A 416 13.61 -8.02 -31.02
C GLU A 416 12.16 -7.53 -31.16
N LEU A 417 11.20 -8.46 -31.13
CA LEU A 417 9.77 -8.14 -31.21
C LEU A 417 9.29 -7.38 -29.96
N ASP A 418 9.75 -7.80 -28.78
CA ASP A 418 9.44 -7.11 -27.52
C ASP A 418 10.03 -5.69 -27.51
N THR A 419 11.26 -5.51 -28.01
CA THR A 419 11.89 -4.19 -28.19
C THR A 419 11.12 -3.32 -29.18
N GLU A 420 10.68 -3.87 -30.31
CA GLU A 420 9.91 -3.12 -31.30
C GLU A 420 8.55 -2.65 -30.74
N ALA A 421 7.84 -3.54 -30.04
CA ALA A 421 6.57 -3.21 -29.38
C ALA A 421 6.75 -2.12 -28.32
N ALA A 422 7.81 -2.20 -27.51
CA ALA A 422 8.13 -1.20 -26.51
C ALA A 422 8.44 0.16 -27.16
N ALA A 423 9.26 0.19 -28.23
CA ALA A 423 9.62 1.41 -28.95
C ALA A 423 8.41 2.13 -29.55
N VAL A 424 7.45 1.38 -30.12
CA VAL A 424 6.21 1.96 -30.67
C VAL A 424 5.33 2.57 -29.58
N LEU A 425 5.18 1.88 -28.45
CA LEU A 425 4.42 2.39 -27.31
C LEU A 425 5.08 3.61 -26.70
N LEU A 426 6.42 3.60 -26.61
CA LEU A 426 7.23 4.67 -26.06
C LEU A 426 7.16 5.92 -26.94
N LEU A 427 7.39 5.77 -28.25
CA LEU A 427 7.29 6.87 -29.21
C LEU A 427 5.88 7.48 -29.20
N GLY A 428 4.84 6.64 -29.19
CA GLY A 428 3.46 7.12 -29.11
C GLY A 428 3.14 7.82 -27.79
N ALA A 429 3.74 7.42 -26.68
CA ALA A 429 3.54 8.08 -25.39
C ALA A 429 4.26 9.43 -25.28
N ALA A 430 5.41 9.58 -25.94
CA ALA A 430 6.25 10.77 -25.86
C ALA A 430 5.88 11.89 -26.84
N VAL A 431 5.28 11.56 -27.98
CA VAL A 431 4.92 12.57 -28.99
C VAL A 431 3.57 13.19 -28.65
N GLU A 432 3.54 14.52 -28.62
CA GLU A 432 2.39 15.30 -28.19
C GLU A 432 2.01 16.35 -29.23
N SER A 433 0.71 16.67 -29.28
CA SER A 433 0.19 17.76 -30.09
C SER A 433 -0.89 18.52 -29.34
N ARG A 434 -1.11 19.79 -29.70
CA ARG A 434 -2.15 20.61 -29.06
C ARG A 434 -3.53 20.00 -29.30
N SER A 435 -4.29 19.83 -28.22
CA SER A 435 -5.66 19.32 -28.28
C SER A 435 -6.54 20.21 -29.16
N PRO A 436 -7.43 19.65 -30.00
CA PRO A 436 -8.46 20.43 -30.67
C PRO A 436 -9.45 21.12 -29.71
N ALA A 437 -9.49 20.71 -28.43
CA ALA A 437 -10.43 21.19 -27.42
C ALA A 437 -9.89 22.33 -26.53
N GLY A 438 -8.59 22.60 -26.55
CA GLY A 438 -7.93 23.56 -25.65
C GLY A 438 -6.46 23.81 -25.97
N ASP A 439 -5.75 24.47 -25.06
CA ASP A 439 -4.31 24.77 -25.21
C ASP A 439 -3.39 23.65 -24.68
N ASP A 440 -3.96 22.62 -24.06
CA ASP A 440 -3.23 21.49 -23.48
C ASP A 440 -2.61 20.61 -24.57
N LEU A 441 -1.40 20.10 -24.30
CA LEU A 441 -0.75 19.09 -25.10
C LEU A 441 -1.37 17.71 -24.79
N GLU A 442 -1.61 16.92 -25.83
CA GLU A 442 -2.10 15.55 -25.70
C GLU A 442 -1.14 14.57 -26.37
N PRO A 443 -0.72 13.50 -25.67
CA PRO A 443 0.12 12.47 -26.24
C PRO A 443 -0.65 11.57 -27.20
N ARG A 444 0.04 11.02 -28.21
CA ARG A 444 -0.54 10.13 -29.23
C ARG A 444 -1.09 8.85 -28.63
N PHE A 445 -0.41 8.28 -27.63
CA PHE A 445 -0.83 7.13 -26.85
C PHE A 445 -0.87 7.46 -25.36
N LYS A 446 -1.92 6.99 -24.69
CA LYS A 446 -2.08 7.08 -23.24
C LYS A 446 -2.08 5.65 -22.67
N PRO A 447 -0.91 4.99 -22.56
CA PRO A 447 -0.83 3.60 -22.13
C PRO A 447 -1.27 3.44 -20.67
N LYS A 448 -2.12 2.45 -20.45
CA LYS A 448 -2.55 1.99 -19.13
C LYS A 448 -1.98 0.62 -18.89
N VAL A 449 -1.06 0.52 -17.92
CA VAL A 449 -0.47 -0.75 -17.50
C VAL A 449 -1.17 -1.22 -16.22
N HIS A 450 -1.71 -2.43 -16.28
CA HIS A 450 -2.38 -3.11 -15.17
C HIS A 450 -1.49 -4.24 -14.68
N LEU A 451 -0.96 -4.11 -13.48
CA LEU A 451 -0.15 -5.13 -12.84
C LEU A 451 -0.99 -5.84 -11.76
N LEU A 452 -1.18 -7.15 -11.90
CA LEU A 452 -1.85 -7.96 -10.89
C LEU A 452 -0.81 -8.63 -10.01
N MET A 453 -0.74 -8.18 -8.75
CA MET A 453 0.19 -8.70 -7.75
C MET A 453 -0.58 -9.32 -6.60
N ARG A 454 -0.01 -10.35 -5.98
CA ARG A 454 -0.57 -10.98 -4.79
C ARG A 454 0.47 -11.10 -3.69
N SER A 455 -0.01 -11.07 -2.45
CA SER A 455 0.84 -11.42 -1.31
C SER A 455 1.26 -12.89 -1.39
N LEU A 456 2.46 -13.18 -0.91
CA LEU A 456 2.98 -14.53 -0.83
C LEU A 456 2.05 -15.37 0.05
N SER A 457 1.36 -16.32 -0.59
CA SER A 457 0.53 -17.29 0.09
C SER A 457 1.40 -18.33 0.82
N PRO A 458 0.91 -18.93 1.92
CA PRO A 458 1.66 -19.95 2.64
C PRO A 458 2.12 -21.08 1.72
N LEU A 459 3.39 -21.44 1.80
CA LEU A 459 3.94 -22.59 1.07
C LEU A 459 3.92 -23.86 1.93
N GLY A 460 3.60 -24.98 1.31
CA GLY A 460 3.85 -26.32 1.84
C GLY A 460 5.23 -26.82 1.41
N ARG A 461 5.79 -27.76 2.17
CA ARG A 461 6.98 -28.51 1.75
C ARG A 461 6.73 -30.01 1.93
N CYS A 462 6.95 -30.79 0.87
CA CYS A 462 6.81 -32.24 0.88
C CYS A 462 7.67 -32.88 2.00
N LEU A 463 7.10 -33.86 2.70
CA LEU A 463 7.76 -34.60 3.77
C LEU A 463 8.69 -35.71 3.27
N ASP A 464 8.52 -36.13 2.02
CA ASP A 464 9.38 -37.15 1.41
C ASP A 464 10.78 -36.57 1.20
N SER A 465 11.79 -37.22 1.78
CA SER A 465 13.18 -36.75 1.81
C SER A 465 13.84 -36.74 0.43
N LEU A 466 13.34 -37.53 -0.52
CA LEU A 466 13.81 -37.58 -1.90
C LEU A 466 13.16 -36.50 -2.77
N CYS A 467 11.97 -36.04 -2.41
CA CYS A 467 11.22 -35.00 -3.12
C CYS A 467 11.52 -33.61 -2.54
N GLY A 468 11.06 -33.35 -1.32
CA GLY A 468 11.23 -32.06 -0.65
C GLY A 468 10.62 -30.85 -1.36
N ASP A 469 9.75 -31.05 -2.35
CA ASP A 469 9.20 -29.99 -3.21
C ASP A 469 8.37 -28.95 -2.44
N LEU A 470 8.49 -27.70 -2.87
CA LEU A 470 7.64 -26.60 -2.44
C LEU A 470 6.29 -26.61 -3.16
N LEU A 471 5.23 -26.46 -2.38
CA LEU A 471 3.85 -26.47 -2.88
C LEU A 471 3.22 -25.10 -2.64
N ALA A 472 2.81 -24.44 -3.72
CA ALA A 472 2.14 -23.15 -3.67
C ALA A 472 0.69 -23.23 -3.17
N ASP A 473 0.14 -22.08 -2.79
CA ASP A 473 -1.27 -21.87 -2.44
C ASP A 473 -1.78 -22.74 -1.28
N GLY A 474 -0.90 -23.02 -0.32
CA GLY A 474 -1.22 -23.80 0.87
C GLY A 474 -1.52 -25.28 0.58
N ARG A 475 -1.16 -25.78 -0.61
CA ARG A 475 -1.28 -27.21 -0.94
C ARG A 475 -0.41 -28.04 0.01
N LEU A 476 -0.99 -29.11 0.55
CA LEU A 476 -0.33 -30.02 1.50
C LEU A 476 -0.32 -31.49 1.04
N GLU A 477 -0.65 -31.70 -0.23
CA GLU A 477 -0.64 -32.99 -0.92
C GLU A 477 0.31 -32.87 -2.12
N CYS A 478 1.27 -33.78 -2.21
CA CYS A 478 2.29 -33.83 -3.23
C CYS A 478 2.08 -35.08 -4.10
N ARG A 479 2.14 -34.89 -5.42
CA ARG A 479 2.16 -35.94 -6.44
C ARG A 479 3.34 -35.72 -7.40
N GLY A 480 4.51 -35.46 -6.82
CA GLY A 480 5.75 -35.21 -7.55
C GLY A 480 6.29 -36.46 -8.26
N SER A 481 7.17 -36.24 -9.23
CA SER A 481 7.83 -37.29 -10.00
C SER A 481 8.84 -38.10 -9.18
N ALA A 482 9.41 -37.53 -8.12
CA ALA A 482 10.38 -38.19 -7.23
C ALA A 482 9.80 -39.41 -6.48
N HIS A 483 8.48 -39.56 -6.46
CA HIS A 483 7.77 -40.69 -5.87
C HIS A 483 6.69 -41.23 -6.84
N ASP A 484 6.97 -41.21 -8.15
CA ASP A 484 6.15 -41.81 -9.22
C ASP A 484 4.66 -41.42 -9.20
N GLY A 485 4.34 -40.20 -8.76
CA GLY A 485 2.95 -39.72 -8.64
C GLY A 485 2.16 -40.31 -7.47
N ALA A 486 2.80 -41.14 -6.63
CA ALA A 486 2.23 -41.59 -5.35
C ALA A 486 1.89 -40.38 -4.48
N LEU A 487 0.82 -40.48 -3.68
CA LEU A 487 0.43 -39.38 -2.80
C LEU A 487 1.37 -39.31 -1.60
N ARG A 488 2.08 -38.19 -1.46
CA ARG A 488 2.83 -37.83 -0.26
C ARG A 488 2.22 -36.60 0.38
N LEU A 489 2.31 -36.48 1.69
CA LEU A 489 1.86 -35.32 2.43
C LEU A 489 2.99 -34.31 2.61
N ALA A 490 2.59 -33.05 2.71
CA ALA A 490 3.44 -31.93 3.04
C ALA A 490 2.96 -31.26 4.34
N LEU A 491 3.82 -30.42 4.91
CA LEU A 491 3.49 -29.53 6.02
C LEU A 491 3.78 -28.07 5.65
N PRO A 492 3.08 -27.11 6.27
CA PRO A 492 3.39 -25.69 6.12
C PRO A 492 4.87 -25.40 6.40
N LEU A 493 5.50 -24.63 5.52
CA LEU A 493 6.91 -24.25 5.61
C LEU A 493 7.08 -22.98 6.46
N GLY A 494 7.90 -23.10 7.49
CA GLY A 494 8.44 -22.00 8.28
C GLY A 494 9.91 -21.77 8.03
N VAL A 495 10.37 -20.53 8.21
CA VAL A 495 11.80 -20.19 8.18
C VAL A 495 12.19 -19.30 9.34
N CYS A 496 13.41 -19.47 9.82
CA CYS A 496 14.03 -18.51 10.72
C CYS A 496 14.31 -17.20 9.97
N ARG A 497 13.76 -16.10 10.45
CA ARG A 497 13.96 -14.75 9.88
C ARG A 497 15.42 -14.25 9.93
N THR A 498 16.29 -14.90 10.71
CA THR A 498 17.71 -14.54 10.83
C THR A 498 18.62 -15.40 9.96
N CYS A 499 18.63 -16.73 10.15
CA CYS A 499 19.58 -17.62 9.48
C CYS A 499 19.00 -18.36 8.26
N GLY A 500 17.69 -18.24 8.00
CA GLY A 500 17.00 -18.92 6.91
C GLY A 500 16.86 -20.44 7.02
N GLN A 501 17.15 -21.01 8.20
CA GLN A 501 16.85 -22.41 8.48
C GLN A 501 15.36 -22.67 8.30
N ASP A 502 15.03 -23.69 7.54
CA ASP A 502 13.67 -24.14 7.26
C ASP A 502 13.15 -25.13 8.32
N TYR A 503 11.84 -25.07 8.55
CA TYR A 503 11.11 -25.90 9.52
C TYR A 503 9.74 -26.26 8.94
N TRP A 504 9.22 -27.43 9.28
CA TRP A 504 7.79 -27.69 9.14
C TRP A 504 7.03 -27.21 10.37
N ILE A 505 5.82 -26.70 10.16
CA ILE A 505 4.96 -26.19 11.23
C ILE A 505 3.72 -27.07 11.35
N GLY A 506 3.45 -27.57 12.55
CA GLY A 506 2.22 -28.30 12.87
C GLY A 506 1.70 -27.98 14.26
N SER A 507 0.64 -28.67 14.67
CA SER A 507 0.15 -28.65 16.06
C SER A 507 0.01 -30.06 16.59
N ALA A 508 0.49 -30.32 17.80
CA ALA A 508 0.26 -31.57 18.54
C ALA A 508 -0.94 -31.39 19.49
N GLU A 509 -1.75 -32.42 19.65
CA GLU A 509 -2.88 -32.40 20.60
C GLU A 509 -2.37 -32.46 22.05
N GLU A 510 -2.92 -31.61 22.93
CA GLU A 510 -2.70 -31.71 24.37
C GLU A 510 -3.50 -32.87 24.95
N ALA A 511 -2.90 -33.63 25.88
CA ALA A 511 -3.58 -34.71 26.60
C ALA A 511 -4.74 -34.24 27.50
N GLN A 512 -4.92 -32.93 27.79
CA GLN A 512 -6.11 -32.33 28.41
C GLN A 512 -5.98 -30.79 28.51
N PRO A 513 -7.03 -29.99 28.25
CA PRO A 513 -6.99 -28.53 28.46
C PRO A 513 -7.06 -28.20 29.96
N ARG A 514 -6.13 -27.39 30.48
CA ARG A 514 -6.05 -27.07 31.92
C ARG A 514 -6.89 -25.85 32.31
N THR A 515 -7.27 -24.95 31.39
CA THR A 515 -8.11 -23.77 31.76
C THR A 515 -9.12 -23.26 30.71
N PRO A 516 -10.17 -22.51 31.12
CA PRO A 516 -11.12 -21.87 30.20
C PRO A 516 -10.54 -20.76 29.30
N ASN A 517 -9.43 -20.12 29.70
CA ASN A 517 -8.79 -19.04 28.92
C ASN A 517 -8.03 -19.57 27.69
N GLU A 518 -7.56 -20.82 27.72
CA GLU A 518 -6.92 -21.50 26.56
C GLU A 518 -7.90 -21.74 25.41
N LYS A 519 -9.22 -21.81 25.68
CA LYS A 519 -10.24 -21.92 24.63
C LYS A 519 -10.31 -20.67 23.73
N ALA A 520 -9.95 -19.49 24.25
CA ALA A 520 -9.90 -18.26 23.46
C ALA A 520 -8.64 -18.23 22.55
N ALA A 521 -7.50 -18.72 23.04
CA ALA A 521 -6.26 -18.86 22.25
C ALA A 521 -6.39 -19.89 21.12
N ARG A 522 -7.13 -20.99 21.36
CA ARG A 522 -7.48 -21.99 20.33
C ARG A 522 -8.26 -21.40 19.14
N ARG A 523 -9.01 -20.30 19.35
CA ARG A 523 -9.79 -19.64 18.28
C ARG A 523 -8.91 -18.77 17.37
N THR A 524 -7.78 -18.28 17.88
CA THR A 524 -6.75 -17.51 17.14
C THR A 524 -5.69 -18.40 16.49
N MET A 525 -5.57 -19.67 16.90
CA MET A 525 -4.53 -20.64 16.48
C MET A 525 -4.81 -21.40 15.17
N ARG A 526 -5.85 -21.05 14.39
CA ARG A 526 -6.19 -21.73 13.12
C ARG A 526 -5.35 -21.29 11.90
N LEU A 527 -4.09 -20.91 12.09
CA LEU A 527 -3.24 -20.41 11.00
C LEU A 527 -2.35 -21.47 10.34
N SER A 528 -2.26 -22.69 10.89
CA SER A 528 -1.50 -23.80 10.28
C SER A 528 -2.32 -25.07 9.97
N GLY A 529 -3.56 -25.19 10.45
CA GLY A 529 -4.56 -26.18 10.01
C GLY A 529 -4.24 -27.68 10.17
N VAL A 530 -3.00 -28.07 10.45
CA VAL A 530 -2.54 -29.46 10.45
C VAL A 530 -2.20 -29.94 11.85
N THR A 531 -3.03 -30.85 12.35
CA THR A 531 -2.76 -31.63 13.56
C THR A 531 -1.83 -32.79 13.21
N LEU A 532 -0.76 -32.95 14.00
CA LEU A 532 0.17 -34.06 13.91
C LEU A 532 -0.29 -35.16 14.87
N SER A 533 -0.36 -36.39 14.38
CA SER A 533 -0.46 -37.57 15.24
C SER A 533 0.92 -37.91 15.79
N THR A 534 0.99 -38.31 17.05
CA THR A 534 2.23 -38.71 17.70
C THR A 534 2.03 -40.07 18.35
N ASP A 535 3.01 -40.95 18.15
CA ASP A 535 3.20 -42.19 18.92
C ASP A 535 4.30 -41.99 20.00
N ALA A 536 4.86 -40.78 20.08
CA ALA A 536 5.86 -40.40 21.06
C ALA A 536 5.19 -39.75 22.28
N ASP A 537 5.50 -40.26 23.48
CA ASP A 537 5.01 -39.76 24.77
C ASP A 537 5.62 -38.39 25.18
N SER A 538 6.66 -37.95 24.47
CA SER A 538 7.58 -36.87 24.86
C SER A 538 7.29 -35.50 24.24
N LEU A 539 6.21 -35.34 23.47
CA LEU A 539 5.86 -34.09 22.80
C LEU A 539 4.86 -33.25 23.63
N PRO A 540 5.25 -32.05 24.10
CA PRO A 540 4.29 -31.12 24.71
C PRO A 540 3.26 -30.68 23.67
N GLY A 541 2.00 -30.53 24.09
CA GLY A 541 0.92 -30.08 23.22
C GLY A 541 1.09 -28.62 22.76
N GLY A 542 0.41 -28.26 21.68
CA GLY A 542 0.44 -26.91 21.11
C GLY A 542 1.18 -26.83 19.77
N ARG A 543 1.76 -25.66 19.45
CA ARG A 543 2.40 -25.43 18.15
C ARG A 543 3.83 -25.98 18.14
N VAL A 544 4.10 -26.88 17.20
CA VAL A 544 5.36 -27.60 17.07
C VAL A 544 6.08 -27.20 15.77
N TYR A 545 7.39 -27.04 15.86
CA TYR A 545 8.27 -26.79 14.74
C TYR A 545 9.19 -28.00 14.55
N LEU A 546 9.24 -28.56 13.34
CA LEU A 546 10.06 -29.71 13.02
C LEU A 546 11.22 -29.28 12.12
N MET A 547 12.45 -29.41 12.58
CA MET A 547 13.65 -29.16 11.78
C MET A 547 14.01 -30.43 11.00
N PRO A 548 13.95 -30.40 9.65
CA PRO A 548 14.31 -31.54 8.82
C PRO A 548 15.81 -31.80 8.85
N SER A 549 16.22 -33.06 9.03
CA SER A 549 17.63 -33.48 9.03
C SER A 549 18.46 -32.73 10.08
N PRO A 550 18.13 -32.85 11.38
CA PRO A 550 18.85 -32.14 12.43
C PRO A 550 20.29 -32.62 12.55
N PRO A 551 21.23 -31.74 12.97
CA PRO A 551 22.57 -32.18 13.33
C PRO A 551 22.54 -33.10 14.56
N PRO A 552 23.47 -34.07 14.67
CA PRO A 552 23.53 -35.02 15.78
C PRO A 552 23.62 -34.30 17.13
N ARG A 553 23.08 -34.91 18.20
CA ARG A 553 23.30 -34.43 19.58
C ARG A 553 24.79 -34.61 19.90
N GLY A 554 25.44 -33.56 20.41
CA GLY A 554 26.73 -33.72 21.09
C GLY A 554 26.50 -34.33 22.47
N ASP A 555 27.47 -35.11 22.95
CA ASP A 555 27.39 -36.01 24.13
C ASP A 555 27.17 -35.33 25.50
N ASP A 556 26.76 -34.06 25.57
CA ASP A 556 26.53 -33.38 26.84
C ASP A 556 25.05 -33.51 27.25
N GLU A 557 24.85 -34.45 28.17
CA GLU A 557 23.64 -35.05 28.74
C GLU A 557 22.64 -34.08 29.38
N ASP A 558 21.36 -34.39 29.13
CA ASP A 558 20.16 -34.34 29.98
C ASP A 558 20.22 -33.56 31.32
N GLU A 559 19.64 -32.35 31.34
CA GLU A 559 19.04 -31.78 32.56
C GLU A 559 17.64 -31.25 32.21
N ASP A 560 16.63 -31.91 32.78
CA ASP A 560 15.21 -31.55 32.73
C ASP A 560 14.95 -30.39 33.70
N ASP A 561 14.70 -29.18 33.17
CA ASP A 561 14.16 -28.06 33.94
C ASP A 561 12.74 -27.71 33.45
N GLU A 562 11.75 -28.28 34.12
CA GLU A 562 10.33 -27.91 34.02
C GLU A 562 10.06 -26.63 34.82
N ASP A 563 10.00 -25.47 34.17
CA ASP A 563 9.58 -24.21 34.79
C ASP A 563 8.83 -23.32 33.78
N GLU A 564 7.48 -23.44 33.74
CA GLU A 564 6.60 -22.80 32.74
C GLU A 564 6.45 -21.26 32.90
N ASP A 565 6.93 -20.65 33.98
CA ASP A 565 6.72 -19.21 34.28
C ASP A 565 8.02 -18.37 34.43
N ALA A 566 9.14 -18.86 33.90
CA ALA A 566 10.42 -18.15 33.93
C ALA A 566 10.51 -16.98 32.92
N PRO A 567 11.02 -15.78 33.31
CA PRO A 567 11.38 -14.76 32.34
C PRO A 567 12.55 -15.24 31.48
N LEU A 568 12.24 -15.65 30.23
CA LEU A 568 13.13 -15.95 29.10
C LEU A 568 14.62 -16.01 29.47
N ASP A 569 15.07 -17.15 29.98
CA ASP A 569 16.49 -17.42 30.13
C ASP A 569 17.17 -17.35 28.74
N HIS A 570 18.15 -16.45 28.61
CA HIS A 570 18.81 -16.13 27.35
C HIS A 570 19.95 -17.11 27.01
N GLY A 571 20.26 -18.08 27.88
CA GLY A 571 21.34 -19.05 27.73
C GLY A 571 20.92 -20.49 27.38
N ALA A 572 19.75 -20.95 27.84
CA ALA A 572 19.33 -22.35 27.73
C ALA A 572 19.24 -22.88 26.28
N ARG A 573 19.60 -24.15 26.03
CA ARG A 573 19.33 -24.81 24.74
C ARG A 573 17.81 -24.81 24.51
N VAL A 574 17.35 -24.69 23.25
CA VAL A 574 15.91 -24.86 22.96
C VAL A 574 15.59 -26.34 23.18
N PRO A 575 14.68 -26.72 24.11
CA PRO A 575 14.33 -28.11 24.32
C PRO A 575 13.89 -28.74 22.99
N ARG A 576 14.47 -29.90 22.67
CA ARG A 576 14.23 -30.61 21.41
C ARG A 576 14.01 -32.08 21.64
N VAL A 577 13.12 -32.67 20.85
CA VAL A 577 12.89 -34.11 20.80
C VAL A 577 13.25 -34.58 19.40
N ASP A 578 14.20 -35.52 19.27
CA ASP A 578 14.57 -36.07 17.97
C ASP A 578 13.62 -37.23 17.63
N LEU A 579 12.92 -37.11 16.51
CA LEU A 579 11.82 -37.98 16.09
C LEU A 579 11.93 -38.28 14.60
N TRP A 580 11.00 -39.10 14.11
CA TRP A 580 10.84 -39.46 12.71
C TRP A 580 9.44 -39.13 12.23
N ILE A 581 9.31 -38.40 11.12
CA ILE A 581 8.00 -38.07 10.54
C ILE A 581 7.70 -38.95 9.32
N CYS A 582 6.50 -39.50 9.26
CA CYS A 582 6.00 -40.26 8.10
C CYS A 582 5.53 -39.34 6.98
N SER A 583 5.97 -39.60 5.74
CA SER A 583 5.57 -38.82 4.56
C SER A 583 4.16 -39.13 4.04
N GLU A 584 3.51 -40.23 4.43
CA GLU A 584 2.15 -40.59 3.99
C GLU A 584 1.04 -40.12 4.92
N CYS A 585 1.30 -40.08 6.23
CA CYS A 585 0.26 -39.85 7.24
C CYS A 585 0.60 -38.75 8.27
N ARG A 586 1.82 -38.17 8.19
CA ARG A 586 2.34 -37.13 9.12
C ARG A 586 2.54 -37.59 10.57
N THR A 587 2.42 -38.89 10.87
CA THR A 587 2.66 -39.42 12.21
C THR A 587 4.13 -39.26 12.61
N LEU A 588 4.35 -38.74 13.82
CA LEU A 588 5.63 -38.65 14.49
C LEU A 588 5.91 -39.93 15.28
N ARG A 589 7.14 -40.45 15.16
CA ARG A 589 7.61 -41.73 15.70
C ARG A 589 8.95 -41.58 16.42
N ASP A 590 9.19 -42.35 17.47
CA ASP A 590 10.49 -42.39 18.16
C ASP A 590 11.56 -43.19 17.41
N ARG A 591 11.16 -44.16 16.57
CA ARG A 591 12.07 -45.06 15.85
C ARG A 591 11.79 -45.05 14.34
N ALA A 592 12.85 -45.17 13.54
CA ALA A 592 12.77 -45.26 12.08
C ALA A 592 12.18 -46.60 11.61
N ASP A 593 12.57 -47.69 12.26
CA ASP A 593 12.38 -49.07 11.78
C ASP A 593 11.05 -49.71 12.24
N SER A 594 10.14 -48.93 12.83
CA SER A 594 8.80 -49.42 13.19
C SER A 594 7.80 -49.20 12.05
N PRO A 595 6.95 -50.22 11.73
CA PRO A 595 5.82 -50.03 10.83
C PRO A 595 5.00 -48.84 11.31
N CYS A 596 4.63 -47.96 10.38
CA CYS A 596 3.94 -46.73 10.78
C CYS A 596 2.55 -47.05 11.35
N PRO A 597 2.21 -46.62 12.58
CA PRO A 597 0.90 -46.87 13.19
C PRO A 597 -0.20 -45.93 12.68
N GLY A 598 0.16 -44.95 11.84
CA GLY A 598 -0.76 -43.93 11.35
C GLY A 598 -1.85 -44.49 10.42
N ALA A 599 -3.08 -44.02 10.62
CA ALA A 599 -4.20 -44.38 9.76
C ALA A 599 -3.96 -43.95 8.30
N GLY A 600 -4.17 -44.86 7.35
CA GLY A 600 -4.00 -44.59 5.91
C GLY A 600 -2.56 -44.66 5.40
N CYS A 601 -1.63 -45.15 6.22
CA CYS A 601 -0.24 -45.41 5.83
C CYS A 601 -0.07 -46.84 5.28
N SER A 602 0.80 -47.01 4.29
CA SER A 602 1.22 -48.30 3.72
C SER A 602 2.04 -49.18 4.68
N GLY A 603 2.51 -48.61 5.79
CA GLY A 603 3.35 -49.29 6.79
C GLY A 603 4.84 -49.14 6.52
N ASP A 604 5.25 -49.23 5.25
CA ASP A 604 6.65 -49.13 4.77
C ASP A 604 7.06 -47.71 4.36
N ALA A 605 6.23 -46.71 4.66
CA ALA A 605 6.45 -45.32 4.26
C ALA A 605 7.76 -44.75 4.84
N LEU A 606 8.56 -44.14 3.94
CA LEU A 606 9.82 -43.46 4.28
C LEU A 606 9.62 -42.48 5.44
N ALA A 607 10.38 -42.74 6.51
CA ALA A 607 10.46 -41.87 7.68
C ALA A 607 11.65 -40.93 7.49
N GLN A 608 11.48 -39.63 7.73
CA GLN A 608 12.61 -38.69 7.75
C GLN A 608 12.91 -38.26 9.19
N PRO A 609 14.19 -38.19 9.61
CA PRO A 609 14.54 -37.66 10.92
C PRO A 609 14.24 -36.16 11.01
N VAL A 610 13.68 -35.76 12.14
CA VAL A 610 13.32 -34.39 12.50
C VAL A 610 13.68 -34.10 13.94
N ALA A 611 14.10 -32.87 14.23
CA ALA A 611 14.11 -32.38 15.61
C ALA A 611 12.85 -31.54 15.82
N ALA A 612 12.01 -31.94 16.79
CA ALA A 612 10.81 -31.24 17.17
C ALA A 612 11.07 -30.24 18.30
N PHE A 613 10.50 -29.05 18.18
CA PHE A 613 10.64 -27.95 19.13
C PHE A 613 9.28 -27.35 19.45
N VAL A 614 9.09 -26.96 20.70
CA VAL A 614 7.92 -26.19 21.15
C VAL A 614 8.33 -24.75 21.37
N GLY A 615 7.50 -23.83 20.86
CA GLY A 615 7.79 -22.40 20.89
C GLY A 615 8.55 -21.91 19.66
N GLY A 616 8.11 -20.77 19.12
CA GLY A 616 8.65 -20.19 17.88
C GLY A 616 9.50 -18.95 18.09
N THR A 617 9.73 -18.53 19.33
CA THR A 617 10.40 -17.26 19.67
C THR A 617 11.92 -17.35 19.64
N ARG A 618 12.51 -18.56 19.70
CA ARG A 618 13.95 -18.78 19.57
C ARG A 618 14.24 -19.80 18.48
N CYS A 619 15.25 -19.53 17.65
CA CYS A 619 15.66 -20.43 16.60
C CYS A 619 16.62 -21.49 17.16
N PRO A 620 16.34 -22.80 17.05
CA PRO A 620 17.23 -23.83 17.58
C PRO A 620 18.54 -23.96 16.81
N HIS A 621 18.58 -23.53 15.55
CA HIS A 621 19.78 -23.58 14.72
C HIS A 621 20.77 -22.44 15.00
N CYS A 622 20.29 -21.19 15.07
CA CYS A 622 21.16 -20.01 15.23
C CYS A 622 20.99 -19.29 16.58
N LEU A 623 20.15 -19.83 17.47
CA LEU A 623 19.85 -19.34 18.83
C LEU A 623 19.30 -17.91 18.91
N SER A 624 19.01 -17.28 17.77
CA SER A 624 18.45 -15.94 17.70
C SER A 624 17.03 -15.91 18.27
N VAL A 625 16.67 -14.80 18.90
CA VAL A 625 15.39 -14.62 19.60
C VAL A 625 14.57 -13.52 18.92
N GLY A 626 13.28 -13.77 18.71
CA GLY A 626 12.31 -12.79 18.20
C GLY A 626 11.91 -11.79 19.29
N THR A 627 11.84 -10.51 18.93
CA THR A 627 11.46 -9.43 19.85
C THR A 627 9.93 -9.36 19.99
N GLY A 628 9.35 -10.23 20.83
CA GLY A 628 7.91 -10.26 21.12
C GLY A 628 7.04 -10.91 20.03
N ARG A 629 7.64 -11.55 19.02
CA ARG A 629 6.99 -12.37 17.98
C ARG A 629 7.82 -13.64 17.75
N GLU A 630 7.21 -14.64 17.11
CA GLU A 630 7.93 -15.83 16.66
C GLU A 630 9.04 -15.45 15.66
N ILE A 631 10.26 -15.96 15.86
CA ILE A 631 11.38 -15.83 14.92
C ILE A 631 11.29 -16.86 13.78
N ILE A 632 10.63 -17.99 14.01
CA ILE A 632 10.30 -18.98 12.99
C ILE A 632 8.92 -18.65 12.46
N THR A 633 8.85 -18.09 11.26
CA THR A 633 7.60 -17.60 10.67
C THR A 633 7.25 -18.40 9.42
N PRO A 634 5.97 -18.68 9.16
CA PRO A 634 5.54 -19.21 7.87
C PRO A 634 6.04 -18.34 6.71
N LEU A 635 6.38 -18.96 5.57
CA LEU A 635 6.66 -18.24 4.32
C LEU A 635 5.37 -17.61 3.78
N ARG A 636 5.00 -16.44 4.28
CA ARG A 636 3.82 -15.69 3.84
C ARG A 636 4.03 -14.18 4.03
N SER A 637 3.55 -13.35 3.11
CA SER A 637 3.54 -11.90 3.28
C SER A 637 2.12 -11.40 3.59
N GLY A 638 2.04 -10.32 4.39
CA GLY A 638 0.77 -9.64 4.64
C GLY A 638 0.49 -8.59 3.57
N ALA A 639 -0.79 -8.36 3.27
CA ALA A 639 -1.22 -7.36 2.27
C ALA A 639 -0.59 -5.98 2.53
N SER A 640 -0.61 -5.50 3.78
CA SER A 640 -0.06 -4.18 4.14
C SER A 640 1.43 -4.03 3.89
N SER A 641 2.20 -5.09 4.12
CA SER A 641 3.64 -5.04 3.82
C SER A 641 3.90 -5.03 2.32
N SER A 642 3.10 -5.77 1.55
CA SER A 642 3.20 -5.78 0.09
C SER A 642 2.81 -4.43 -0.50
N ILE A 643 1.67 -3.87 -0.10
CA ILE A 643 1.23 -2.53 -0.52
C ILE A 643 2.29 -1.49 -0.17
N SER A 644 2.86 -1.54 1.04
CA SER A 644 3.92 -0.61 1.44
C SER A 644 5.14 -0.62 0.54
N VAL A 645 5.62 -1.81 0.15
CA VAL A 645 6.78 -1.90 -0.74
C VAL A 645 6.41 -1.38 -2.12
N LEU A 646 5.29 -1.85 -2.68
CA LEU A 646 4.86 -1.44 -4.02
C LEU A 646 4.60 0.06 -4.13
N THR A 647 3.99 0.65 -3.11
CA THR A 647 3.76 2.10 -3.07
C THR A 647 5.08 2.85 -2.97
N THR A 648 5.99 2.49 -2.07
CA THR A 648 7.28 3.18 -1.95
C THR A 648 8.08 3.13 -3.24
N GLU A 649 8.19 1.95 -3.85
CA GLU A 649 8.93 1.78 -5.10
C GLU A 649 8.27 2.56 -6.24
N LEU A 650 6.93 2.58 -6.34
CA LEU A 650 6.25 3.41 -7.35
C LEU A 650 6.52 4.90 -7.15
N PHE A 651 6.57 5.38 -5.91
CA PHE A 651 6.89 6.79 -5.63
C PHE A 651 8.33 7.16 -6.00
N ASP A 652 9.27 6.21 -5.91
CA ASP A 652 10.66 6.41 -6.30
C ASP A 652 10.83 6.50 -7.84
N GLU A 653 9.86 5.99 -8.61
CA GLU A 653 9.81 6.16 -10.07
C GLU A 653 9.15 7.47 -10.51
N LEU A 654 8.44 8.16 -9.61
CA LEU A 654 7.69 9.37 -9.92
C LEU A 654 8.49 10.63 -9.57
N ASN A 655 8.42 11.63 -10.44
CA ASN A 655 8.95 12.96 -10.15
C ASN A 655 8.17 13.65 -9.03
N ASP A 656 8.79 14.65 -8.40
CA ASP A 656 8.21 15.38 -7.27
C ASP A 656 6.80 15.92 -7.58
N ASP A 657 6.58 16.40 -8.81
CA ASP A 657 5.30 16.97 -9.26
C ASP A 657 4.22 15.91 -9.57
N GLU A 658 4.66 14.68 -9.86
CA GLU A 658 3.84 13.55 -10.28
C GLU A 658 3.52 12.55 -9.16
N ARG A 659 4.15 12.71 -7.98
CA ARG A 659 4.02 11.83 -6.80
C ARG A 659 2.62 11.82 -6.18
N ARG A 660 1.67 11.22 -6.89
CA ARG A 660 0.28 11.03 -6.46
C ARG A 660 -0.10 9.57 -6.63
N THR A 661 -0.30 8.89 -5.50
CA THR A 661 -0.83 7.52 -5.49
C THR A 661 -2.17 7.47 -4.79
N LEU A 662 -3.14 6.84 -5.43
CA LEU A 662 -4.45 6.52 -4.84
C LEU A 662 -4.51 5.02 -4.55
N ILE A 663 -4.78 4.68 -3.28
CA ILE A 663 -4.93 3.31 -2.82
C ILE A 663 -6.40 3.09 -2.44
N PHE A 664 -7.03 2.13 -3.10
CA PHE A 664 -8.38 1.69 -2.79
C PHE A 664 -8.32 0.41 -1.95
N ALA A 665 -9.24 0.27 -0.99
CA ALA A 665 -9.41 -0.94 -0.19
C ALA A 665 -10.91 -1.24 0.00
N ASP A 666 -11.24 -2.50 0.27
CA ASP A 666 -12.62 -2.98 0.32
C ASP A 666 -13.45 -2.40 1.47
N SER A 667 -12.81 -1.83 2.49
CA SER A 667 -13.49 -1.23 3.64
C SER A 667 -12.75 -0.03 4.21
N ARG A 668 -13.50 0.87 4.86
CA ARG A 668 -12.93 2.04 5.55
C ARG A 668 -11.96 1.64 6.67
N GLN A 669 -12.23 0.53 7.36
CA GLN A 669 -11.34 0.02 8.41
C GLN A 669 -10.01 -0.46 7.83
N ASP A 670 -10.04 -1.17 6.70
CA ASP A 670 -8.82 -1.60 6.02
C ASP A 670 -8.05 -0.40 5.50
N THR A 671 -8.71 0.58 4.85
CA THR A 671 -8.06 1.84 4.43
C THR A 671 -7.35 2.53 5.59
N ALA A 672 -8.01 2.67 6.74
CA ALA A 672 -7.41 3.29 7.93
C ALA A 672 -6.21 2.49 8.45
N HIS A 673 -6.29 1.15 8.42
CA HIS A 673 -5.18 0.28 8.79
C HIS A 673 -4.00 0.41 7.83
N GLN A 674 -4.24 0.38 6.51
CA GLN A 674 -3.21 0.54 5.50
C GLN A 674 -2.52 1.90 5.61
N ALA A 675 -3.29 2.99 5.74
CA ALA A 675 -2.74 4.34 5.89
C ALA A 675 -1.83 4.46 7.12
N GLY A 676 -2.27 3.95 8.27
CA GLY A 676 -1.45 3.92 9.49
C GLY A 676 -0.18 3.07 9.32
N PHE A 677 -0.32 1.87 8.75
CA PHE A 677 0.81 0.97 8.52
C PHE A 677 1.86 1.58 7.57
N LEU A 678 1.42 2.16 6.44
CA LEU A 678 2.29 2.83 5.46
C LEU A 678 3.09 3.95 6.11
N ARG A 679 2.41 4.83 6.84
CA ARG A 679 3.04 5.95 7.55
C ARG A 679 4.07 5.46 8.57
N ASP A 680 3.71 4.52 9.43
CA ASP A 680 4.60 4.02 10.49
C ASP A 680 5.84 3.33 9.89
N ARG A 681 5.65 2.56 8.80
CA ARG A 681 6.74 1.88 8.08
C ARG A 681 7.67 2.88 7.40
N HIS A 682 7.11 3.86 6.68
CA HIS A 682 7.86 4.90 5.99
C HIS A 682 8.71 5.70 6.98
N GLN A 683 8.12 6.17 8.09
CA GLN A 683 8.86 6.89 9.13
C GLN A 683 10.00 6.08 9.75
N GLN A 684 9.80 4.76 9.94
CA GLN A 684 10.88 3.90 10.41
C GLN A 684 12.05 3.86 9.42
N PHE A 685 11.77 3.76 8.12
CA PHE A 685 12.78 3.76 7.07
C PHE A 685 13.50 5.11 6.94
N VAL A 686 12.76 6.21 6.83
CA VAL A 686 13.30 7.58 6.77
C VAL A 686 14.24 7.84 7.94
N ARG A 687 13.81 7.51 9.17
CA ARG A 687 14.67 7.68 10.36
C ARG A 687 15.96 6.88 10.27
N ARG A 688 15.91 5.62 9.82
CA ARG A 688 17.12 4.77 9.68
C ARG A 688 18.05 5.31 8.61
N GLN A 689 17.50 5.77 7.49
CA GLN A 689 18.26 6.38 6.41
C GLN A 689 18.95 7.67 6.87
N LEU A 690 18.24 8.55 7.60
CA LEU A 690 18.82 9.77 8.16
C LEU A 690 19.89 9.47 9.22
N ILE A 691 19.70 8.47 10.08
CA ILE A 691 20.75 8.01 11.01
C ILE A 691 21.99 7.57 10.22
N GLN A 692 21.83 6.70 9.22
CA GLN A 692 22.94 6.19 8.41
C GLN A 692 23.66 7.32 7.66
N GLN A 693 22.93 8.23 7.01
CA GLN A 693 23.51 9.36 6.28
C GLN A 693 24.23 10.34 7.20
N SER A 694 23.65 10.62 8.38
CA SER A 694 24.26 11.51 9.37
C SER A 694 25.58 10.95 9.94
N LEU A 695 25.75 9.62 9.90
CA LEU A 695 26.97 8.92 10.29
C LEU A 695 27.98 8.82 9.13
N ALA A 696 27.54 8.76 7.87
CA ALA A 696 28.42 8.56 6.71
C ALA A 696 29.46 9.69 6.51
N GLY A 697 29.19 10.90 7.03
CA GLY A 697 30.12 12.04 7.03
C GLY A 697 30.66 12.43 8.41
N ALA A 698 30.21 11.75 9.47
CA ALA A 698 30.61 12.04 10.84
C ALA A 698 31.56 10.93 11.35
N GLY A 699 32.47 11.29 12.24
CA GLY A 699 33.31 10.29 12.92
C GLY A 699 32.51 9.41 13.89
N THR A 700 33.12 9.04 15.00
CA THR A 700 32.40 8.33 16.07
C THR A 700 31.48 9.30 16.82
N ILE A 701 30.19 8.98 16.89
CA ILE A 701 29.20 9.77 17.64
C ILE A 701 28.79 9.00 18.90
N PRO A 702 28.76 9.63 20.08
CA PRO A 702 28.16 9.03 21.27
C PRO A 702 26.70 8.65 21.03
N LEU A 703 26.29 7.43 21.41
CA LEU A 703 24.91 6.97 21.22
C LEU A 703 23.87 7.87 21.91
N THR A 704 24.27 8.58 22.98
CA THR A 704 23.42 9.57 23.68
C THR A 704 23.11 10.80 22.84
N ASP A 705 24.00 11.14 21.92
CA ASP A 705 23.94 12.39 21.15
C ASP A 705 23.41 12.15 19.73
N LEU A 706 23.35 10.89 19.30
CA LEU A 706 22.96 10.48 17.95
C LEU A 706 21.58 11.01 17.54
N GLY A 707 20.61 11.06 18.47
CA GLY A 707 19.28 11.63 18.19
C GLY A 707 19.33 13.11 17.82
N ASN A 708 20.07 13.91 18.60
CA ASN A 708 20.28 15.33 18.31
C ASN A 708 21.10 15.53 17.03
N HIS A 709 22.18 14.76 16.86
CA HIS A 709 23.00 14.82 15.65
C HIS A 709 22.19 14.53 14.38
N THR A 710 21.35 13.50 14.41
CA THR A 710 20.47 13.14 13.28
C THR A 710 19.49 14.27 12.97
N PHE A 711 18.91 14.91 14.00
CA PHE A 711 18.01 16.05 13.82
C PHE A 711 18.73 17.27 13.23
N GLN A 712 19.93 17.59 13.73
CA GLN A 712 20.74 18.70 13.21
C GLN A 712 21.12 18.47 11.75
N PHE A 713 21.55 17.25 11.41
CA PHE A 713 21.85 16.86 10.03
C PHE A 713 20.63 17.06 9.12
N ALA A 714 19.44 16.60 9.53
CA ALA A 714 18.22 16.79 8.76
C ALA A 714 17.85 18.28 8.62
N ARG A 715 17.98 19.05 9.71
CA ARG A 715 17.69 20.49 9.73
C ARG A 715 18.62 21.29 8.80
N GLU A 716 19.91 20.98 8.80
CA GLU A 716 20.90 21.62 7.93
C GLU A 716 20.65 21.28 6.45
N ARG A 717 20.21 20.06 6.16
CA ARG A 717 20.01 19.57 4.80
C ARG A 717 18.68 19.99 4.17
N PHE A 718 17.59 19.95 4.94
CA PHE A 718 16.23 20.12 4.43
C PHE A 718 15.50 21.34 4.99
N GLY A 719 16.09 22.05 5.96
CA GLY A 719 15.43 23.11 6.71
C GLY A 719 14.64 22.57 7.91
N GLU A 720 14.29 23.46 8.84
CA GLU A 720 13.69 23.08 10.13
C GLU A 720 12.28 22.49 10.00
N VAL A 721 11.43 23.08 9.17
CA VAL A 721 10.06 22.62 8.92
C VAL A 721 10.06 21.21 8.34
N GLU A 722 10.89 20.97 7.33
CA GLU A 722 10.96 19.68 6.66
C GLU A 722 11.62 18.61 7.53
N ALA A 723 12.70 18.95 8.24
CA ALA A 723 13.31 18.04 9.21
C ALA A 723 12.31 17.59 10.28
N MET A 724 11.42 18.49 10.71
CA MET A 724 10.33 18.16 11.60
C MET A 724 9.34 17.22 10.90
N ASN A 725 8.81 17.56 9.72
CA ASN A 725 7.87 16.70 8.99
C ASN A 725 8.41 15.27 8.74
N LEU A 726 9.72 15.12 8.49
CA LEU A 726 10.38 13.82 8.29
C LEU A 726 10.59 13.01 9.58
N LEU A 727 10.78 13.67 10.73
CA LEU A 727 11.20 13.03 11.98
C LEU A 727 10.13 13.04 13.10
N ILE A 728 9.00 13.73 12.89
CA ILE A 728 7.87 13.74 13.84
C ILE A 728 7.29 12.33 13.99
N PRO A 729 6.99 11.90 15.23
CA PRO A 729 6.36 10.60 15.46
C PRO A 729 4.93 10.51 14.91
N ALA A 730 4.63 9.42 14.19
CA ALA A 730 3.32 9.12 13.61
C ALA A 730 2.16 9.03 14.61
N ASP A 731 2.44 8.80 15.89
CA ASP A 731 1.45 8.58 16.95
C ASP A 731 0.98 9.86 17.67
N ARG A 732 1.51 11.03 17.29
CA ARG A 732 1.03 12.36 17.75
C ARG A 732 -0.35 12.67 17.15
N ARG A 733 -1.42 12.42 17.94
CA ARG A 733 -2.83 12.65 17.54
C ARG A 733 -3.11 14.07 17.07
N ASP A 734 -2.52 15.07 17.72
CA ASP A 734 -2.66 16.48 17.38
C ASP A 734 -2.18 16.81 15.97
N MET A 735 -1.19 16.07 15.46
CA MET A 735 -0.63 16.26 14.12
C MET A 735 -1.44 15.58 13.02
N VAL A 736 -2.14 14.50 13.33
CA VAL A 736 -3.04 13.84 12.37
C VAL A 736 -4.17 14.77 11.95
N GLU A 737 -4.64 15.62 12.87
CA GLU A 737 -5.70 16.60 12.59
C GLU A 737 -5.17 17.90 11.98
N LYS A 738 -3.95 18.33 12.34
CA LYS A 738 -3.35 19.59 11.86
C LYS A 738 -2.63 19.45 10.50
N GLY A 739 -2.24 18.24 10.10
CA GLY A 739 -1.45 18.01 8.90
C GLY A 739 0.03 18.37 9.06
N PHE A 740 0.80 18.44 7.97
CA PHE A 740 2.22 18.81 8.02
C PHE A 740 2.42 20.27 8.44
N TYR A 741 3.55 20.54 9.11
CA TYR A 741 3.94 21.91 9.44
C TYR A 741 4.23 22.68 8.15
N LYS A 742 3.66 23.89 8.05
CA LYS A 742 3.96 24.87 6.99
C LYS A 742 4.90 25.98 7.47
N ASP A 743 4.81 26.29 8.76
CA ASP A 743 5.61 27.30 9.45
C ASP A 743 6.51 26.63 10.50
N PRO A 744 7.60 27.30 10.94
CA PRO A 744 8.50 26.79 11.98
C PRO A 744 7.73 26.39 13.25
N PRO A 745 7.92 25.15 13.75
CA PRO A 745 7.20 24.68 14.93
C PRO A 745 7.68 25.38 16.20
N ALA A 746 6.86 25.30 17.25
CA ALA A 746 7.26 25.81 18.56
C ALA A 746 8.47 25.03 19.11
N GLY A 747 9.37 25.71 19.84
CA GLY A 747 10.59 25.08 20.37
C GLY A 747 10.35 23.86 21.30
N GLY A 748 9.16 23.77 21.91
CA GLY A 748 8.73 22.61 22.67
C GLY A 748 8.57 21.34 21.82
N ASP A 749 8.03 21.48 20.60
CA ASP A 749 7.83 20.36 19.67
C ASP A 749 9.17 19.82 19.15
N ILE A 750 10.13 20.70 18.88
CA ILE A 750 11.50 20.34 18.49
C ILE A 750 12.15 19.51 19.61
N THR A 751 12.05 19.99 20.85
CA THR A 751 12.65 19.30 22.01
C THR A 751 12.07 17.91 22.21
N ALA A 752 10.75 17.76 22.09
CA ALA A 752 10.08 16.46 22.17
C ALA A 752 10.54 15.51 21.05
N THR A 753 10.65 16.01 19.82
CA THR A 753 11.12 15.25 18.65
C THR A 753 12.54 14.73 18.85
N VAL A 754 13.47 15.58 19.30
CA VAL A 754 14.86 15.17 19.56
C VAL A 754 14.96 14.10 20.65
N ARG A 755 14.20 14.23 21.75
CA ARG A 755 14.16 13.20 22.81
C ARG A 755 13.65 11.86 22.28
N ARG A 756 12.60 11.90 21.45
CA ARG A 756 12.03 10.72 20.82
C ARG A 756 12.98 10.08 19.81
N LEU A 757 13.77 10.87 19.08
CA LEU A 757 14.84 10.36 18.23
C LEU A 757 15.93 9.67 19.03
N ALA A 758 16.34 10.25 20.18
CA ALA A 758 17.32 9.62 21.07
C ALA A 758 16.83 8.25 21.59
N TRP A 759 15.54 8.13 21.91
CA TRP A 759 14.92 6.86 22.23
C TRP A 759 14.97 5.84 21.10
N HIS A 760 14.55 6.24 19.91
CA HIS A 760 14.56 5.35 18.75
C HIS A 760 15.97 4.92 18.36
N ALA A 761 16.95 5.82 18.44
CA ALA A 761 18.37 5.51 18.24
C ALA A 761 18.86 4.51 19.30
N ALA A 762 18.51 4.71 20.58
CA ALA A 762 18.84 3.77 21.64
C ALA A 762 18.25 2.38 21.37
N LEU A 763 16.97 2.28 20.98
CA LEU A 763 16.35 1.01 20.59
C LEU A 763 17.05 0.37 19.39
N GLU A 764 17.38 1.17 18.37
CA GLU A 764 18.02 0.72 17.12
C GLU A 764 19.35 0.00 17.38
N PHE A 765 20.16 0.54 18.27
CA PHE A 765 21.46 -0.02 18.67
C PHE A 765 21.40 -0.82 19.98
N THR A 766 20.24 -1.33 20.40
CA THR A 766 20.15 -2.23 21.55
C THR A 766 19.21 -3.39 21.26
N VAL A 767 17.91 -3.22 21.48
CA VAL A 767 16.91 -4.28 21.38
C VAL A 767 16.73 -4.73 19.94
N THR A 768 16.61 -3.78 19.00
CA THR A 768 16.37 -4.12 17.60
C THR A 768 17.65 -4.49 16.85
N ALA A 769 18.84 -4.17 17.38
CA ALA A 769 20.13 -4.61 16.81
C ALA A 769 20.29 -6.15 16.73
N ARG A 770 19.44 -6.91 17.43
CA ARG A 770 19.34 -8.38 17.27
C ARG A 770 18.53 -8.82 16.06
N GLN A 771 17.70 -7.94 15.53
CA GLN A 771 16.93 -8.19 14.32
C GLN A 771 17.85 -8.11 13.11
N ARG A 772 17.65 -9.02 12.16
CA ARG A 772 18.44 -9.08 10.92
C ARG A 772 18.46 -7.75 10.17
N ASN A 773 17.29 -7.13 10.03
CA ASN A 773 17.10 -5.87 9.31
C ASN A 773 17.38 -4.61 10.16
N SER A 774 18.27 -4.70 11.15
CA SER A 774 18.76 -3.51 11.86
C SER A 774 19.95 -2.91 11.12
N ILE A 775 20.14 -1.60 11.25
CA ILE A 775 21.26 -0.90 10.58
C ILE A 775 22.63 -1.47 10.98
N GLU A 776 22.75 -2.01 12.20
CA GLU A 776 23.99 -2.64 12.66
C GLU A 776 24.23 -4.01 12.01
N ARG A 777 23.20 -4.85 11.90
CA ARG A 777 23.32 -6.20 11.33
C ARG A 777 23.51 -6.21 9.82
N GLU A 778 22.93 -5.22 9.13
CA GLU A 778 23.15 -4.99 7.70
C GLU A 778 24.52 -4.34 7.42
N GLY A 779 25.32 -4.03 8.46
CA GLY A 779 26.66 -3.46 8.31
C GLY A 779 26.69 -1.98 7.92
N LEU A 780 25.54 -1.29 7.98
CA LEU A 780 25.41 0.13 7.64
C LEU A 780 25.94 1.05 8.75
N ALA A 781 26.01 0.55 9.99
CA ALA A 781 26.60 1.23 11.13
C ALA A 781 27.29 0.22 12.07
N GLY A 782 28.29 0.67 12.82
CA GLY A 782 28.99 -0.16 13.79
C GLY A 782 29.10 0.50 15.16
N VAL A 783 29.07 -0.30 16.22
CA VAL A 783 29.28 0.19 17.59
C VAL A 783 30.73 -0.02 18.01
N ARG A 784 31.32 1.05 18.56
CA ARG A 784 32.64 1.04 19.19
C ARG A 784 32.52 1.38 20.67
N TYR A 785 33.30 0.66 21.48
CA TYR A 785 33.41 0.91 22.92
C TYR A 785 34.69 1.69 23.17
N SER A 786 34.58 2.87 23.79
CA SER A 786 35.72 3.73 24.07
C SER A 786 36.72 3.04 24.99
N ARG A 787 38.02 3.17 24.69
CA ARG A 787 39.15 2.63 25.47
C ARG A 787 39.15 1.11 25.67
N LEU A 788 38.38 0.36 24.87
CA LEU A 788 38.31 -1.11 25.02
C LEU A 788 39.66 -1.78 24.76
N ASP A 789 40.46 -1.25 23.82
CA ASP A 789 41.81 -1.78 23.53
C ASP A 789 42.80 -1.58 24.69
N GLU A 790 42.67 -0.48 25.45
CA GLU A 790 43.46 -0.26 26.68
C GLU A 790 43.04 -1.23 27.78
N LEU A 791 41.73 -1.44 27.95
CA LEU A 791 41.18 -2.38 28.93
C LEU A 791 41.56 -3.83 28.60
N ALA A 792 41.50 -4.21 27.33
CA ALA A 792 41.90 -5.54 26.88
C ALA A 792 43.39 -5.81 27.14
N ARG A 793 44.26 -4.83 26.87
CA ARG A 793 45.70 -4.94 27.21
C ARG A 793 45.96 -5.10 28.70
N GLY A 794 45.29 -4.30 29.53
CA GLY A 794 45.42 -4.40 30.98
C GLY A 794 44.85 -5.70 31.54
N ALA A 795 43.83 -6.26 30.91
CA ALA A 795 43.16 -7.48 31.36
C ALA A 795 43.75 -8.78 30.78
N ALA A 796 44.49 -8.72 29.67
CA ALA A 796 45.08 -9.89 29.01
C ALA A 796 45.89 -10.80 29.96
N PRO A 797 46.71 -10.29 30.91
CA PRO A 797 47.39 -11.13 31.88
C PRO A 797 46.44 -11.93 32.79
N ASN A 798 45.28 -11.36 33.13
CA ASN A 798 44.27 -12.04 33.96
C ASN A 798 43.55 -13.15 33.19
N PHE A 799 43.44 -13.01 31.86
CA PHE A 799 42.87 -14.03 30.97
C PHE A 799 43.91 -15.01 30.41
N ALA A 800 45.18 -14.90 30.82
CA ALA A 800 46.25 -15.82 30.40
C ALA A 800 45.96 -17.28 30.81
N VAL A 801 45.22 -17.48 31.91
CA VAL A 801 44.76 -18.81 32.36
C VAL A 801 43.85 -19.49 31.32
N LEU A 802 43.23 -18.69 30.44
CA LEU A 802 42.34 -19.13 29.36
C LEU A 802 43.09 -19.37 28.04
N ARG A 803 44.41 -19.14 28.03
CA ARG A 803 45.22 -19.09 26.80
C ARG A 803 44.70 -18.07 25.78
N LEU A 804 44.00 -17.04 26.22
CA LEU A 804 43.54 -15.96 25.35
C LEU A 804 44.64 -14.91 25.19
N GLU A 805 45.03 -14.64 23.95
CA GLU A 805 45.89 -13.52 23.61
C GLU A 805 45.13 -12.19 23.72
N GLU A 806 45.84 -11.06 23.64
CA GLU A 806 45.26 -9.71 23.72
C GLU A 806 44.09 -9.52 22.74
N ARG A 807 44.26 -9.96 21.49
CA ARG A 807 43.23 -9.86 20.44
C ARG A 807 41.97 -10.66 20.80
N SER A 808 42.14 -11.88 21.30
CA SER A 808 41.01 -12.73 21.70
C SER A 808 40.32 -12.20 22.96
N THR A 809 41.09 -11.62 23.88
CA THR A 809 40.57 -10.92 25.06
C THR A 809 39.72 -9.70 24.66
N LEU A 810 40.21 -8.90 23.70
CA LEU A 810 39.46 -7.78 23.13
C LEU A 810 38.14 -8.23 22.50
N MET A 811 38.16 -9.33 21.72
CA MET A 811 36.95 -9.89 21.10
C MET A 811 35.95 -10.40 22.14
N LEU A 812 36.43 -11.07 23.20
CA LEU A 812 35.59 -11.53 24.30
C LEU A 812 34.93 -10.36 25.03
N LEU A 813 35.70 -9.35 25.43
CA LEU A 813 35.18 -8.17 26.12
C LEU A 813 34.14 -7.43 25.25
N ARG A 814 34.42 -7.30 23.95
CA ARG A 814 33.46 -6.72 23.00
C ARG A 814 32.16 -7.54 22.95
N ALA A 815 32.25 -8.86 22.83
CA ALA A 815 31.08 -9.73 22.78
C ALA A 815 30.22 -9.62 24.05
N VAL A 816 30.85 -9.56 25.23
CA VAL A 816 30.16 -9.35 26.51
C VAL A 816 29.44 -8.00 26.54
N LEU A 817 30.10 -6.92 26.08
CA LEU A 817 29.49 -5.60 26.03
C LEU A 817 28.36 -5.50 25.00
N ASP A 818 28.48 -6.19 23.86
CA ASP A 818 27.40 -6.30 22.88
C ASP A 818 26.20 -7.05 23.46
N LEU A 819 26.44 -8.16 24.17
CA LEU A 819 25.39 -8.90 24.87
C LEU A 819 24.67 -8.01 25.91
N ALA A 820 25.42 -7.28 26.73
CA ALA A 820 24.87 -6.35 27.72
C ALA A 820 24.03 -5.25 27.03
N ARG A 821 24.57 -4.62 25.99
CA ARG A 821 23.87 -3.60 25.19
C ARG A 821 22.56 -4.13 24.61
N TYR A 822 22.57 -5.30 23.98
CA TYR A 822 21.38 -5.89 23.41
C TYR A 822 20.32 -6.30 24.46
N GLN A 823 20.72 -6.53 25.71
CA GLN A 823 19.83 -6.83 26.84
C GLN A 823 19.36 -5.58 27.59
N LYS A 824 19.64 -4.37 27.06
CA LYS A 824 19.40 -3.06 27.73
C LYS A 824 20.15 -2.92 29.05
N ALA A 825 21.19 -3.72 29.25
CA ALA A 825 22.09 -3.69 30.38
C ALA A 825 23.18 -2.64 30.14
N ILE A 826 22.76 -1.42 29.76
CA ILE A 826 23.62 -0.25 29.64
C ILE A 826 22.88 0.97 30.17
N ASN A 827 23.62 1.85 30.81
CA ASN A 827 23.06 3.02 31.47
C ASN A 827 22.86 4.18 30.48
N LEU A 828 21.76 4.17 29.72
CA LEU A 828 21.41 5.24 28.80
C LEU A 828 20.33 6.18 29.39
N PRO A 829 20.49 7.52 29.32
CA PRO A 829 19.49 8.48 29.78
C PRO A 829 18.09 8.24 29.17
N ALA A 830 18.02 7.94 27.87
CA ALA A 830 16.76 7.64 27.19
C ALA A 830 15.99 6.47 27.81
N PHE A 831 16.69 5.47 28.37
CA PHE A 831 16.06 4.34 29.06
C PHE A 831 15.57 4.69 30.46
N ARG A 832 16.20 5.66 31.13
CA ARG A 832 15.75 6.11 32.46
C ARG A 832 14.46 6.92 32.36
N GLU A 833 14.39 7.84 31.41
CA GLU A 833 13.24 8.75 31.24
C GLU A 833 12.04 8.04 30.58
N LEU A 834 12.27 7.13 29.63
CA LEU A 834 11.19 6.61 28.78
C LEU A 834 10.77 5.17 29.07
N LEU A 835 11.43 4.48 30.01
CA LEU A 835 10.93 3.21 30.55
C LEU A 835 10.08 3.39 31.82
N ASP A 836 10.17 4.55 32.46
CA ASP A 836 9.34 4.92 33.59
C ASP A 836 7.96 5.37 33.10
N ALA A 837 6.92 4.59 33.40
CA ALA A 837 5.55 4.89 32.99
C ALA A 837 4.98 6.15 33.65
N THR A 838 5.64 6.66 34.69
CA THR A 838 5.25 7.87 35.42
C THR A 838 6.01 9.12 34.95
N SER A 839 6.92 8.97 33.98
CA SER A 839 7.69 10.12 33.50
C SER A 839 6.81 11.12 32.73
N PRO A 840 7.14 12.42 32.78
CA PRO A 840 6.42 13.44 32.01
C PRO A 840 6.35 13.11 30.52
N SER A 841 7.42 12.57 29.94
CA SER A 841 7.45 12.20 28.52
C SER A 841 6.53 11.04 28.16
N VAL A 842 6.32 10.06 29.03
CA VAL A 842 5.35 8.99 28.78
C VAL A 842 3.92 9.52 28.94
N MET A 843 3.67 10.34 29.95
CA MET A 843 2.36 10.95 30.20
C MET A 843 1.93 11.92 29.08
N ASN A 844 2.89 12.61 28.47
CA ASN A 844 2.66 13.52 27.34
C ASN A 844 2.55 12.78 25.99
N GLY A 845 2.73 11.46 25.96
CA GLY A 845 2.66 10.66 24.74
C GLY A 845 3.94 10.67 23.89
N ASP A 846 5.05 11.22 24.41
CA ASP A 846 6.36 11.20 23.72
C ASP A 846 6.94 9.78 23.67
N ALA A 847 6.49 8.86 24.53
CA ALA A 847 6.84 7.44 24.42
C ALA A 847 5.76 6.43 24.83
N VAL A 848 5.72 5.31 24.10
CA VAL A 848 4.88 4.15 24.40
C VAL A 848 5.72 3.09 25.10
N VAL A 849 5.40 2.81 26.36
CA VAL A 849 6.16 1.85 27.18
C VAL A 849 5.49 0.47 27.16
N LEU A 850 5.94 -0.39 26.25
CA LEU A 850 5.51 -1.79 26.21
C LEU A 850 6.08 -2.57 27.41
N ARG A 851 5.27 -3.46 28.01
CA ARG A 851 5.61 -4.20 29.23
C ARG A 851 6.95 -4.94 29.15
N HIS A 852 7.28 -5.52 27.99
CA HIS A 852 8.54 -6.26 27.76
C HIS A 852 9.77 -5.34 27.57
N LEU A 853 9.57 -4.05 27.26
CA LEU A 853 10.68 -3.09 27.14
C LEU A 853 11.16 -2.58 28.52
N ARG A 854 10.33 -2.68 29.57
CA ARG A 854 10.57 -2.09 30.91
C ARG A 854 11.66 -2.75 31.75
N ILE A 855 12.08 -3.97 31.44
CA ILE A 855 12.97 -4.75 32.33
C ILE A 855 14.32 -4.98 31.63
N PRO A 856 15.45 -4.40 32.13
CA PRO A 856 16.79 -4.82 31.75
C PRO A 856 17.01 -6.26 32.20
N THR A 857 17.45 -7.16 31.31
CA THR A 857 17.48 -8.59 31.61
C THR A 857 18.81 -9.08 32.21
N ALA A 858 19.89 -8.30 32.15
CA ALA A 858 21.23 -8.78 32.51
C ALA A 858 21.75 -8.38 33.91
N PHE A 859 21.05 -7.56 34.70
CA PHE A 859 21.57 -7.10 35.99
C PHE A 859 20.59 -7.29 37.14
N SER A 860 21.01 -8.00 38.18
CA SER A 860 20.46 -7.82 39.52
C SER A 860 20.76 -6.39 39.97
N VAL A 861 19.74 -5.55 39.90
CA VAL A 861 19.80 -4.18 40.40
C VAL A 861 19.12 -4.16 41.76
N ARG A 862 19.93 -3.98 42.82
CA ARG A 862 19.43 -3.66 44.17
C ARG A 862 19.58 -2.15 44.39
N ALA A 863 18.48 -1.46 44.63
CA ALA A 863 18.50 -0.05 44.99
C ALA A 863 19.26 0.11 46.31
N VAL A 864 20.29 0.96 46.32
CA VAL A 864 21.00 1.31 47.56
C VAL A 864 20.47 2.64 48.09
N THR A 865 20.03 3.54 47.20
CA THR A 865 19.28 4.78 47.50
C THR A 865 18.39 5.15 46.30
N ASP A 866 17.54 6.18 46.43
CA ASP A 866 16.69 6.72 45.34
C ASP A 866 17.45 7.21 44.10
N ARG A 867 18.78 7.36 44.18
CA ARG A 867 19.61 7.91 43.09
C ARG A 867 20.86 7.07 42.78
N SER A 868 21.03 5.90 43.40
CA SER A 868 22.17 5.03 43.12
C SER A 868 21.81 3.54 43.13
N TYR A 869 22.35 2.85 42.13
CA TYR A 869 22.19 1.43 41.92
C TYR A 869 23.53 0.74 42.09
N LYS A 870 23.58 -0.33 42.88
CA LYS A 870 24.77 -1.16 43.04
C LYS A 870 24.58 -2.42 42.21
N LEU A 871 25.51 -2.65 41.28
CA LEU A 871 25.57 -3.86 40.45
C LEU A 871 25.98 -5.04 41.34
N PHE A 872 25.08 -6.00 41.54
CA PHE A 872 25.39 -7.22 42.27
C PHE A 872 25.49 -8.39 41.30
N GLY A 873 26.71 -8.63 40.84
CA GLY A 873 27.15 -9.92 40.32
C GLY A 873 26.37 -10.51 39.15
N TRP A 874 26.80 -11.72 38.80
CA TRP A 874 26.45 -12.47 37.62
C TRP A 874 25.07 -13.14 37.66
N TYR A 875 24.17 -12.70 38.54
CA TYR A 875 22.88 -13.33 38.79
C TYR A 875 21.75 -12.30 38.66
N ASN A 876 20.55 -12.72 38.24
CA ASN A 876 19.38 -11.85 38.13
C ASN A 876 18.63 -11.71 39.47
N ARG A 877 17.54 -10.92 39.50
CA ARG A 877 16.72 -10.70 40.71
C ARG A 877 16.09 -11.97 41.31
N ALA A 878 16.01 -13.06 40.53
CA ALA A 878 15.50 -14.36 40.96
C ALA A 878 16.63 -15.33 41.36
N GLY A 879 17.88 -14.86 41.43
CA GLY A 879 19.04 -15.70 41.79
C GLY A 879 19.53 -16.62 40.68
N ARG A 880 19.11 -16.42 39.41
CA ARG A 880 19.54 -17.23 38.26
C ARG A 880 20.76 -16.62 37.57
N ARG A 881 21.63 -17.45 37.01
CA ARG A 881 22.84 -17.04 36.27
C ARG A 881 22.48 -16.11 35.10
N THR A 882 23.30 -15.10 34.87
CA THR A 882 23.17 -14.19 33.73
C THR A 882 23.81 -14.82 32.49
N ALA A 883 23.45 -14.33 31.30
CA ALA A 883 24.04 -14.80 30.05
C ALA A 883 25.57 -14.65 29.99
N VAL A 884 26.14 -13.75 30.81
CA VAL A 884 27.60 -13.58 30.91
C VAL A 884 28.21 -14.61 31.86
N ASP A 885 27.53 -14.95 32.97
CA ASP A 885 27.95 -16.05 33.85
C ASP A 885 27.93 -17.39 33.13
N ASP A 886 26.88 -17.62 32.32
CA ASP A 886 26.72 -18.85 31.56
C ASP A 886 27.78 -18.96 30.44
N LEU A 887 28.13 -17.85 29.79
CA LEU A 887 29.26 -17.79 28.87
C LEU A 887 30.59 -18.11 29.57
N VAL A 888 30.82 -17.53 30.76
CA VAL A 888 32.02 -17.76 31.56
C VAL A 888 32.08 -19.21 32.04
N ALA A 889 31.00 -19.77 32.57
CA ALA A 889 30.93 -21.16 33.03
C ALA A 889 31.14 -22.18 31.90
N ARG A 890 30.64 -21.91 30.69
CA ARG A 890 30.86 -22.77 29.51
C ARG A 890 32.27 -22.66 28.95
N MET A 891 32.83 -21.46 28.92
CA MET A 891 34.21 -21.26 28.48
C MET A 891 35.20 -21.76 29.54
N LEU A 892 34.79 -21.82 30.80
CA LEU A 892 35.62 -22.13 31.96
C LEU A 892 34.92 -22.97 33.02
N PRO A 893 34.74 -24.27 32.76
CA PRO A 893 34.24 -25.18 33.78
C PRO A 893 35.28 -25.27 34.92
N GLY A 894 34.96 -24.68 36.08
CA GLY A 894 35.78 -24.72 37.30
C GLY A 894 36.31 -23.38 37.83
N LEU A 895 36.03 -22.24 37.17
CA LEU A 895 36.30 -20.93 37.76
C LEU A 895 35.17 -20.58 38.76
N ASP A 896 35.47 -20.56 40.06
CA ASP A 896 34.55 -20.04 41.06
C ASP A 896 34.48 -18.50 40.91
N ALA A 897 33.28 -17.98 40.61
CA ALA A 897 33.04 -16.62 40.15
C ALA A 897 33.04 -15.57 41.29
N THR A 898 34.12 -15.51 42.07
CA THR A 898 34.38 -14.39 43.00
C THR A 898 35.14 -13.25 42.34
#